data_AF-A0A8J1XR51-F1
#
_entry.id   AF-A0A8J1XR51-F1
#
_cell.length_a   1.000
_cell.length_b   1.000
_cell.length_c   1.000
_cell.angle_alpha   90.00
_cell.angle_beta   90.00
_cell.angle_gamma   90.00
#
_symmetry.space_group_name_H-M   'P 1'
#
loop_
_entity.id
_entity.type
_entity.pdbx_description
1 polymer ?
#
loop_
_entity_poly.entity_id
_entity_poly.type
_entity_poly.pdbx_seq_one_letter_code
_entity_poly.pdbx_strand_id
1 'polypeptide(L)'
;MAKRTTTVAPENMTEMELDSSQFDRKYSSFSRSDSSNSSMVGNSTIKTGLCYVDPVSHKGKTIQMLAMLIMTFIPITGMVIYGVSFVANAIDAENQLHIIQRQVDSVKAIDDLVHALQLERAATVYYLATNGSDTWSLTKFYNETDQALLSTVDWLKDMAIVSIKEYSTKEDFHQYLQFHRSQLKVNHTFIYRDMSFYTEAIKSMVDFLIAFTQDDKHGIIWRQLVASKMIIEANEHIGKVLAAGIDYFIKGALPLEDYRFFVSNVALARDNIATFQKYSETATKLYEEIYLTTKLERSVETYMDLVVTNNITKECLPCAINFDLTITEYLNILKIIKEAVKKEIIELVITEMAKAKSDVAIGVITFCIMFTLSPVVVTMVHRLTSRLQDYEKNVSIKSRELKRAKKRSDELLYQLLPKTVAHQLKHNQSVIAEYFDDVTVFFSDIVGFTKLSAISNPMQVVNFLNALYSFFDHKIQKYDVYKVETIGDAYMVASGVPQRNGIYHAQEIALLALDLLEDTHTFQMPHISKEKSAFHSSKSLQLRIGLHTGPCAAGVVGSAMPRYCLFGDTVNTASLMESSGLPLKIHVSVDCKKTLEKIGGFLMEYRGVDIKGKGPIETYWLKGKIGNVNRGARVPIHTYNRTRKWDSPPQGYKVPEIESPTSGYKIPNMDIDSTPHGYTLPVVEVLDEYGTPSIRTSSFPYANSVVSHDSNSVVTSPVHRLKQRHPLTSTKDDESPCLSTSSNFF
;
A
#
# COMPACT_ATOMS: atom_id res chain seq x y z
N MET A 1 50.27 -44.16 -31.39
CA MET A 1 49.73 -45.55 -31.37
C MET A 1 48.21 -45.50 -31.31
N ALA A 2 47.50 -46.59 -31.65
CA ALA A 2 46.04 -46.53 -31.90
C ALA A 2 45.22 -47.55 -31.09
N LYS A 3 44.10 -47.07 -30.53
CA LYS A 3 42.77 -47.71 -30.39
C LYS A 3 41.81 -46.60 -29.86
N ARG A 4 40.69 -46.24 -30.49
CA ARG A 4 39.45 -47.00 -30.84
C ARG A 4 38.73 -47.57 -29.62
N THR A 5 37.43 -47.35 -29.39
CA THR A 5 36.45 -46.40 -29.98
C THR A 5 35.16 -46.47 -29.17
N THR A 6 34.40 -45.38 -29.05
CA THR A 6 32.93 -45.40 -29.27
C THR A 6 32.41 -44.00 -29.56
N THR A 7 31.64 -43.86 -30.64
CA THR A 7 31.01 -42.62 -31.11
C THR A 7 29.49 -42.71 -30.97
N VAL A 8 28.86 -41.66 -30.46
CA VAL A 8 27.51 -41.24 -30.90
C VAL A 8 27.53 -39.71 -31.00
N ALA A 9 26.85 -39.17 -32.02
CA ALA A 9 26.73 -37.74 -32.31
C ALA A 9 25.24 -37.31 -32.17
N PRO A 10 24.91 -36.00 -32.13
CA PRO A 10 23.67 -35.51 -31.57
C PRO A 10 22.53 -35.38 -32.60
N GLU A 11 21.31 -35.09 -32.13
CA GLU A 11 20.47 -34.04 -32.76
C GLU A 11 19.29 -33.56 -31.89
N ASN A 12 19.04 -32.24 -32.00
CA ASN A 12 17.75 -31.53 -32.04
C ASN A 12 16.75 -31.45 -30.86
N MET A 13 16.12 -30.27 -30.83
CA MET A 13 15.10 -29.77 -29.91
C MET A 13 13.76 -30.52 -30.01
N THR A 14 13.01 -30.52 -28.91
CA THR A 14 11.55 -30.32 -28.91
C THR A 14 11.15 -29.56 -27.64
N GLU A 15 10.03 -28.85 -27.68
CA GLU A 15 9.49 -28.09 -26.55
C GLU A 15 8.91 -29.01 -25.49
N MET A 16 8.87 -28.57 -24.22
CA MET A 16 8.06 -29.21 -23.19
C MET A 16 7.44 -28.15 -22.27
N GLU A 17 6.14 -28.29 -22.02
CA GLU A 17 5.29 -27.27 -21.39
C GLU A 17 5.55 -27.12 -19.89
N LEU A 18 5.35 -25.91 -19.35
CA LEU A 18 5.33 -25.68 -17.91
C LEU A 18 3.98 -26.14 -17.32
N ASP A 19 3.99 -27.27 -16.62
CA ASP A 19 2.86 -27.71 -15.80
C ASP A 19 2.57 -26.69 -14.68
N SER A 20 1.39 -26.07 -14.75
CA SER A 20 0.97 -24.93 -13.93
C SER A 20 0.10 -25.34 -12.73
N SER A 21 0.34 -26.52 -12.15
CA SER A 21 -0.56 -27.15 -11.17
C SER A 21 -0.13 -27.15 -9.68
N GLN A 22 1.03 -26.57 -9.31
CA GLN A 22 1.57 -26.66 -7.93
C GLN A 22 1.51 -25.39 -7.05
N PHE A 23 0.91 -24.28 -7.50
CA PHE A 23 0.92 -23.02 -6.72
C PHE A 23 -0.43 -22.53 -6.15
N ASP A 24 -1.48 -23.35 -6.16
CA ASP A 24 -2.84 -22.92 -5.78
C ASP A 24 -3.53 -23.80 -4.71
N ARG A 25 -2.82 -24.05 -3.59
CA ARG A 25 -3.37 -24.75 -2.41
C ARG A 25 -2.99 -24.11 -1.07
N LYS A 26 -3.36 -22.83 -0.85
CA LYS A 26 -3.36 -22.26 0.52
C LYS A 26 -4.33 -21.11 0.82
N TYR A 27 -5.20 -20.69 -0.11
CA TYR A 27 -6.12 -19.55 0.07
C TYR A 27 -7.60 -19.88 -0.24
N SER A 28 -8.10 -21.04 0.20
CA SER A 28 -9.46 -21.52 -0.11
C SER A 28 -10.18 -22.19 1.07
N SER A 29 -10.01 -21.71 2.30
CA SER A 29 -10.58 -22.36 3.50
C SER A 29 -11.10 -21.45 4.62
N PHE A 30 -11.67 -20.27 4.34
CA PHE A 30 -12.60 -19.62 5.29
C PHE A 30 -13.63 -18.68 4.67
N SER A 31 -14.79 -19.21 4.26
CA SER A 31 -16.02 -18.42 4.14
C SER A 31 -17.26 -19.30 4.36
N ARG A 32 -18.31 -18.70 4.94
CA ARG A 32 -19.64 -19.27 5.28
C ARG A 32 -19.67 -20.35 6.38
N SER A 33 -19.86 -19.87 7.62
CA SER A 33 -20.85 -20.45 8.53
C SER A 33 -21.61 -19.33 9.26
N ASP A 34 -22.91 -19.28 9.00
CA ASP A 34 -24.05 -18.51 9.53
C ASP A 34 -23.92 -17.34 10.53
N SER A 35 -24.84 -16.39 10.33
CA SER A 35 -25.09 -15.23 11.18
C SER A 35 -25.97 -15.54 12.40
N SER A 36 -25.49 -15.30 13.62
CA SER A 36 -26.33 -14.90 14.77
C SER A 36 -25.51 -14.23 15.89
N ASN A 37 -26.20 -13.50 16.77
CA ASN A 37 -25.68 -12.85 18.00
C ASN A 37 -24.74 -11.63 17.86
N SER A 38 -25.29 -10.51 17.38
CA SER A 38 -24.71 -9.17 17.49
C SER A 38 -24.69 -8.62 18.94
N SER A 39 -23.82 -9.16 19.80
CA SER A 39 -23.75 -8.78 21.24
C SER A 39 -22.34 -8.61 21.84
N MET A 40 -21.34 -8.26 21.02
CA MET A 40 -20.06 -7.73 21.53
C MET A 40 -19.77 -6.30 21.06
N VAL A 41 -20.21 -5.32 21.85
CA VAL A 41 -19.53 -4.02 21.93
C VAL A 41 -18.36 -4.18 22.89
N GLY A 42 -17.32 -4.92 22.45
CA GLY A 42 -16.08 -5.04 23.18
C GLY A 42 -15.25 -3.77 23.02
N ASN A 43 -14.82 -3.15 24.12
CA ASN A 43 -13.79 -2.11 24.07
C ASN A 43 -12.49 -2.77 23.62
N SER A 44 -12.14 -2.62 22.34
CA SER A 44 -10.92 -3.13 21.71
C SER A 44 -9.67 -2.38 22.21
N THR A 45 -9.33 -2.63 23.47
CA THR A 45 -8.17 -2.07 24.16
C THR A 45 -6.91 -2.81 23.70
N ILE A 46 -6.24 -2.26 22.70
CA ILE A 46 -5.00 -2.82 22.16
C ILE A 46 -3.89 -2.70 23.23
N LYS A 47 -3.47 -3.84 23.78
CA LYS A 47 -2.35 -3.91 24.72
C LYS A 47 -1.03 -4.08 23.95
N THR A 48 -0.25 -3.01 23.85
CA THR A 48 1.12 -3.05 23.30
C THR A 48 2.07 -2.19 24.14
N GLY A 49 2.92 -2.85 24.95
CA GLY A 49 4.03 -2.20 25.64
C GLY A 49 3.66 -1.32 26.84
N LEU A 50 4.61 -0.47 27.25
CA LEU A 50 4.71 0.13 28.59
C LEU A 50 3.72 1.27 28.88
N CYS A 51 2.90 1.70 27.91
CA CYS A 51 2.03 2.87 28.03
C CYS A 51 0.57 2.52 27.68
N TYR A 52 -0.31 2.55 28.68
CA TYR A 52 -1.76 2.42 28.48
C TYR A 52 -2.35 3.77 28.04
N VAL A 53 -2.84 3.87 26.80
CA VAL A 53 -3.50 5.09 26.29
C VAL A 53 -4.70 4.74 25.43
N ASP A 54 -5.84 5.36 25.72
CA ASP A 54 -7.04 5.32 24.88
C ASP A 54 -6.79 6.08 23.56
N PRO A 55 -6.88 5.44 22.37
CA PRO A 55 -6.64 6.10 21.08
C PRO A 55 -7.67 7.19 20.74
N VAL A 56 -8.84 7.19 21.39
CA VAL A 56 -9.86 8.25 21.22
C VAL A 56 -9.45 9.53 21.98
N SER A 57 -8.61 9.40 23.02
CA SER A 57 -8.12 10.53 23.82
C SER A 57 -7.11 11.37 23.04
N HIS A 58 -7.12 12.69 23.26
CA HIS A 58 -6.19 13.63 22.60
C HIS A 58 -4.71 13.29 22.86
N LYS A 59 -4.39 12.70 24.02
CA LYS A 59 -3.02 12.21 24.31
C LYS A 59 -2.70 10.87 23.63
N GLY A 60 -3.71 10.02 23.39
CA GLY A 60 -3.57 8.81 22.59
C GLY A 60 -3.28 9.13 21.13
N LYS A 61 -4.04 10.07 20.55
CA LYS A 61 -3.87 10.50 19.15
C LYS A 61 -2.47 11.04 18.84
N THR A 62 -1.88 11.84 19.73
CA THR A 62 -0.51 12.36 19.54
C THR A 62 0.55 11.27 19.71
N ILE A 63 0.42 10.39 20.71
CA ILE A 63 1.34 9.26 20.91
C ILE A 63 1.26 8.27 19.74
N GLN A 64 0.06 7.98 19.23
CA GLN A 64 -0.14 7.07 18.11
C GLN A 64 0.38 7.65 16.78
N MET A 65 0.18 8.95 16.52
CA MET A 65 0.82 9.61 15.37
C MET A 65 2.35 9.59 15.49
N LEU A 66 2.91 9.87 16.67
CA LEU A 66 4.35 9.83 16.90
C LEU A 66 4.92 8.42 16.68
N ALA A 67 4.24 7.38 17.16
CA ALA A 67 4.64 5.98 16.97
C ALA A 67 4.61 5.57 15.49
N MET A 68 3.56 5.93 14.74
CA MET A 68 3.50 5.64 13.30
C MET A 68 4.57 6.42 12.52
N LEU A 69 4.85 7.67 12.90
CA LEU A 69 5.90 8.48 12.28
C LEU A 69 7.29 7.84 12.52
N ILE A 70 7.61 7.45 13.76
CA ILE A 70 8.86 6.74 14.10
C ILE A 70 8.99 5.44 13.28
N MET A 71 7.92 4.66 13.15
CA MET A 71 7.92 3.44 12.33
C MET A 71 8.20 3.70 10.85
N THR A 72 7.83 4.87 10.30
CA THR A 72 8.20 5.26 8.93
C THR A 72 9.63 5.77 8.79
N PHE A 73 10.23 6.34 9.84
CA PHE A 73 11.62 6.81 9.79
C PHE A 73 12.63 5.65 9.72
N ILE A 74 12.37 4.52 10.39
CA ILE A 74 13.28 3.36 10.41
C ILE A 74 13.69 2.88 8.99
N PRO A 75 12.76 2.53 8.07
CA PRO A 75 13.14 2.11 6.72
C PRO A 75 13.76 3.24 5.88
N ILE A 76 13.37 4.50 6.09
CA ILE A 76 13.96 5.67 5.42
C ILE A 76 15.44 5.81 5.82
N THR A 77 15.76 5.74 7.11
CA THR A 77 17.15 5.76 7.59
C THR A 77 17.96 4.57 7.06
N GLY A 78 17.36 3.38 7.00
CA GLY A 78 18.00 2.20 6.38
C GLY A 78 18.35 2.42 4.90
N MET A 79 17.43 2.95 4.10
CA MET A 79 17.65 3.27 2.68
C MET A 79 18.74 4.34 2.48
N VAL A 80 18.78 5.37 3.33
CA VAL A 80 19.82 6.41 3.27
C VAL A 80 21.19 5.84 3.59
N ILE A 81 21.32 5.00 4.63
CA ILE A 81 22.58 4.33 4.98
C ILE A 81 23.05 3.41 3.84
N TYR A 82 22.13 2.62 3.26
CA TYR A 82 22.43 1.76 2.12
C TYR A 82 22.92 2.56 0.90
N GLY A 83 22.23 3.65 0.52
CA GLY A 83 22.61 4.50 -0.60
C GLY A 83 23.99 5.16 -0.42
N VAL A 84 24.30 5.64 0.79
CA VAL A 84 25.64 6.17 1.11
C VAL A 84 26.72 5.09 1.01
N SER A 85 26.46 3.89 1.55
CA SER A 85 27.41 2.77 1.46
C SER A 85 27.63 2.29 0.02
N PHE A 86 26.58 2.29 -0.82
CA PHE A 86 26.69 1.90 -2.22
C PHE A 86 27.56 2.90 -3.00
N VAL A 87 27.30 4.20 -2.85
CA VAL A 87 28.09 5.25 -3.51
C VAL A 87 29.54 5.25 -3.02
N ALA A 88 29.79 5.05 -1.72
CA ALA A 88 31.15 4.94 -1.19
C ALA A 88 31.93 3.76 -1.81
N ASN A 89 31.31 2.57 -1.89
CA ASN A 89 31.93 1.40 -2.49
C ASN A 89 32.18 1.57 -4.00
N ALA A 90 31.27 2.23 -4.72
CA ALA A 90 31.42 2.51 -6.15
C ALA A 90 32.55 3.52 -6.43
N ILE A 91 32.70 4.55 -5.59
CA ILE A 91 33.80 5.52 -5.68
C ILE A 91 35.15 4.86 -5.36
N ASP A 92 35.21 3.96 -4.37
CA ASP A 92 36.44 3.21 -4.09
C ASP A 92 36.84 2.33 -5.29
N ALA A 93 35.87 1.62 -5.89
CA ALA A 93 36.11 0.84 -7.11
C ALA A 93 36.61 1.70 -8.30
N GLU A 94 36.05 2.90 -8.51
CA GLU A 94 36.57 3.83 -9.54
C GLU A 94 38.00 4.30 -9.22
N ASN A 95 38.31 4.60 -7.96
CA ASN A 95 39.66 5.00 -7.54
C ASN A 95 40.69 3.89 -7.78
N GLN A 96 40.40 2.65 -7.37
CA GLN A 96 41.28 1.50 -7.63
C GLN A 96 41.54 1.34 -9.13
N LEU A 97 40.49 1.45 -9.95
CA LEU A 97 40.61 1.29 -11.39
C LEU A 97 41.35 2.45 -12.08
N HIS A 98 41.31 3.67 -11.51
CA HIS A 98 42.13 4.80 -11.96
C HIS A 98 43.62 4.61 -11.62
N ILE A 99 43.96 3.99 -10.48
CA ILE A 99 45.34 3.59 -10.16
C ILE A 99 45.84 2.58 -11.20
N ILE A 100 45.03 1.55 -11.47
CA ILE A 100 45.31 0.50 -12.46
C ILE A 100 45.50 1.06 -13.88
N GLN A 101 44.66 2.02 -14.32
CA GLN A 101 44.85 2.68 -15.62
C GLN A 101 46.22 3.40 -15.70
N ARG A 102 46.61 4.13 -14.65
CA ARG A 102 47.91 4.82 -14.59
C ARG A 102 49.08 3.83 -14.61
N GLN A 103 48.94 2.65 -14.00
CA GLN A 103 49.92 1.57 -14.12
C GLN A 103 50.09 1.10 -15.58
N VAL A 104 48.98 0.86 -16.30
CA VAL A 104 49.01 0.43 -17.71
C VAL A 104 49.66 1.48 -18.61
N ASP A 105 49.32 2.76 -18.46
CA ASP A 105 49.93 3.84 -19.24
C ASP A 105 51.43 3.98 -18.96
N SER A 106 51.86 3.76 -17.71
CA SER A 106 53.28 3.77 -17.32
C SER A 106 54.05 2.60 -17.93
N VAL A 107 53.48 1.38 -17.87
CA VAL A 107 54.06 0.18 -18.49
C VAL A 107 54.17 0.33 -20.00
N LYS A 108 53.16 0.92 -20.65
CA LYS A 108 53.18 1.23 -22.09
C LYS A 108 54.33 2.18 -22.45
N ALA A 109 54.50 3.28 -21.72
CA ALA A 109 55.55 4.25 -22.03
C ALA A 109 56.97 3.66 -21.87
N ILE A 110 57.15 2.73 -20.92
CA ILE A 110 58.43 2.05 -20.71
C ILE A 110 58.67 0.95 -21.76
N ASP A 111 57.63 0.20 -22.18
CA ASP A 111 57.71 -0.73 -23.32
C ASP A 111 58.08 0.00 -24.63
N ASP A 112 57.48 1.17 -24.87
CA ASP A 112 57.78 2.01 -26.04
C ASP A 112 59.24 2.54 -25.99
N LEU A 113 59.75 2.92 -24.80
CA LEU A 113 61.16 3.32 -24.58
C LEU A 113 62.15 2.15 -24.72
N VAL A 114 61.85 0.98 -24.15
CA VAL A 114 62.69 -0.23 -24.28
C VAL A 114 62.79 -0.64 -25.75
N HIS A 115 61.68 -0.57 -26.50
CA HIS A 115 61.69 -0.86 -27.93
C HIS A 115 62.58 0.12 -28.71
N ALA A 116 62.56 1.42 -28.38
CA ALA A 116 63.44 2.39 -29.02
C ALA A 116 64.92 2.15 -28.69
N LEU A 117 65.27 1.88 -27.42
CA LEU A 117 66.63 1.50 -27.01
C LEU A 117 67.13 0.22 -27.71
N GLN A 118 66.25 -0.74 -27.96
CA GLN A 118 66.59 -1.95 -28.73
C GLN A 118 66.92 -1.64 -30.20
N LEU A 119 66.18 -0.73 -30.83
CA LEU A 119 66.47 -0.26 -32.19
C LEU A 119 67.76 0.58 -32.27
N GLU A 120 67.97 1.47 -31.30
CA GLU A 120 69.20 2.28 -31.19
C GLU A 120 70.45 1.40 -30.99
N ARG A 121 70.36 0.35 -30.17
CA ARG A 121 71.42 -0.65 -30.03
C ARG A 121 71.70 -1.36 -31.34
N ALA A 122 70.67 -1.82 -32.05
CA ALA A 122 70.84 -2.53 -33.33
C ALA A 122 71.50 -1.62 -34.38
N ALA A 123 71.06 -0.37 -34.50
CA ALA A 123 71.67 0.62 -35.38
C ALA A 123 73.13 0.95 -34.99
N THR A 124 73.43 1.04 -33.70
CA THR A 124 74.80 1.26 -33.20
C THR A 124 75.72 0.08 -33.56
N VAL A 125 75.27 -1.16 -33.37
CA VAL A 125 76.03 -2.36 -33.75
C VAL A 125 76.26 -2.41 -35.27
N TYR A 126 75.24 -2.13 -36.07
CA TYR A 126 75.35 -2.08 -37.54
C TYR A 126 76.31 -0.97 -38.02
N TYR A 127 76.21 0.23 -37.45
CA TYR A 127 77.12 1.35 -37.71
C TYR A 127 78.59 1.01 -37.41
N LEU A 128 78.87 0.37 -36.28
CA LEU A 128 80.22 -0.05 -35.91
C LEU A 128 80.72 -1.22 -36.78
N ALA A 129 79.87 -2.18 -37.13
CA ALA A 129 80.21 -3.31 -37.99
C ALA A 129 80.53 -2.86 -39.43
N THR A 130 79.79 -1.89 -39.97
CA THR A 130 80.01 -1.31 -41.31
C THR A 130 81.12 -0.25 -41.35
N ASN A 131 81.94 -0.16 -40.30
CA ASN A 131 83.03 0.82 -40.17
C ASN A 131 82.55 2.28 -40.41
N GLY A 132 81.36 2.60 -39.91
CA GLY A 132 80.79 3.95 -39.87
C GLY A 132 80.06 4.42 -41.13
N SER A 133 79.68 3.52 -42.06
CA SER A 133 79.19 3.93 -43.39
C SER A 133 77.77 4.51 -43.45
N ASP A 134 76.91 4.21 -42.46
CA ASP A 134 75.52 4.70 -42.41
C ASP A 134 75.25 5.49 -41.12
N THR A 135 75.40 6.81 -41.20
CA THR A 135 75.08 7.75 -40.11
C THR A 135 73.61 8.15 -40.05
N TRP A 136 72.82 7.88 -41.10
CA TRP A 136 71.44 8.36 -41.21
C TRP A 136 70.48 7.52 -40.38
N SER A 137 70.59 6.19 -40.45
CA SER A 137 69.81 5.29 -39.60
C SER A 137 70.07 5.55 -38.11
N LEU A 138 71.34 5.67 -37.71
CA LEU A 138 71.77 5.96 -36.34
C LEU A 138 71.12 7.25 -35.79
N THR A 139 71.21 8.34 -36.56
CA THR A 139 70.63 9.64 -36.17
C THR A 139 69.10 9.60 -36.07
N LYS A 140 68.43 8.81 -36.93
CA LYS A 140 66.98 8.58 -36.85
C LYS A 140 66.61 7.89 -35.54
N PHE A 141 67.28 6.81 -35.17
CA PHE A 141 66.93 6.04 -33.97
C PHE A 141 67.23 6.79 -32.67
N TYR A 142 68.26 7.64 -32.62
CA TYR A 142 68.47 8.57 -31.49
C TYR A 142 67.25 9.45 -31.22
N ASN A 143 66.66 10.03 -32.28
CA ASN A 143 65.47 10.87 -32.17
C ASN A 143 64.22 10.05 -31.76
N GLU A 144 64.10 8.80 -32.21
CA GLU A 144 63.01 7.90 -31.79
C GLU A 144 63.13 7.52 -30.29
N THR A 145 64.34 7.22 -29.80
CA THR A 145 64.60 7.01 -28.37
C THR A 145 64.35 8.26 -27.54
N ASP A 146 64.79 9.43 -28.01
CA ASP A 146 64.63 10.67 -27.26
C ASP A 146 63.14 11.09 -27.19
N GLN A 147 62.35 10.82 -28.24
CA GLN A 147 60.89 10.98 -28.20
C GLN A 147 60.19 9.97 -27.28
N ALA A 148 60.60 8.69 -27.30
CA ALA A 148 60.07 7.68 -26.39
C ALA A 148 60.45 7.95 -24.92
N LEU A 149 61.64 8.51 -24.69
CA LEU A 149 62.04 8.99 -23.36
C LEU A 149 61.17 10.18 -22.95
N LEU A 150 60.93 11.15 -23.84
CA LEU A 150 60.07 12.31 -23.58
C LEU A 150 58.62 11.93 -23.28
N SER A 151 58.06 10.86 -23.84
CA SER A 151 56.67 10.43 -23.57
C SER A 151 56.45 9.77 -22.19
N THR A 152 57.52 9.34 -21.49
CA THR A 152 57.38 8.79 -20.13
C THR A 152 56.86 9.83 -19.13
N VAL A 153 55.73 9.53 -18.46
CA VAL A 153 55.05 10.48 -17.55
C VAL A 153 55.56 10.36 -16.11
N ASP A 154 55.63 9.15 -15.57
CA ASP A 154 56.12 8.87 -14.23
C ASP A 154 57.47 8.14 -14.27
N TRP A 155 58.55 8.92 -14.32
CA TRP A 155 59.92 8.41 -14.30
C TRP A 155 60.27 7.79 -12.95
N LEU A 156 60.14 6.46 -12.84
CA LEU A 156 60.73 5.57 -11.82
C LEU A 156 60.46 5.91 -10.33
N LYS A 157 59.56 6.86 -10.03
CA LYS A 157 59.49 7.63 -8.76
C LYS A 157 59.42 6.80 -7.48
N ASP A 158 58.75 5.65 -7.51
CA ASP A 158 58.43 4.86 -6.32
C ASP A 158 59.41 3.69 -6.07
N MET A 159 60.51 3.58 -6.83
CA MET A 159 61.51 2.52 -6.63
C MET A 159 62.78 2.95 -5.91
N ALA A 160 62.85 2.59 -4.63
CA ALA A 160 64.07 2.63 -3.83
C ALA A 160 64.88 1.31 -3.83
N ILE A 161 64.47 0.30 -4.62
CA ILE A 161 64.84 -1.13 -4.39
C ILE A 161 65.71 -1.74 -5.50
N VAL A 162 65.57 -1.32 -6.76
CA VAL A 162 66.40 -1.82 -7.88
C VAL A 162 67.63 -0.92 -8.07
N SER A 163 68.79 -1.49 -8.42
CA SER A 163 70.12 -0.87 -8.24
C SER A 163 70.52 0.20 -9.28
N ILE A 164 69.59 1.03 -9.74
CA ILE A 164 69.83 2.10 -10.72
C ILE A 164 70.41 3.33 -10.00
N LYS A 165 71.69 3.28 -9.62
CA LYS A 165 72.38 4.39 -8.93
C LYS A 165 72.94 5.48 -9.85
N GLU A 166 72.90 5.29 -11.17
CA GLU A 166 73.63 6.13 -12.13
C GLU A 166 72.75 7.16 -12.86
N TYR A 167 71.43 6.97 -12.86
CA TYR A 167 70.48 7.88 -13.54
C TYR A 167 69.13 7.92 -12.81
N SER A 168 69.08 8.74 -11.76
CA SER A 168 67.92 8.93 -10.88
C SER A 168 66.73 9.63 -11.56
N THR A 169 67.01 10.55 -12.48
CA THR A 169 66.00 11.32 -13.22
C THR A 169 66.04 11.00 -14.71
N LYS A 170 64.96 11.37 -15.40
CA LYS A 170 64.81 11.27 -16.86
C LYS A 170 65.90 12.08 -17.58
N GLU A 171 66.25 13.22 -16.99
CA GLU A 171 67.30 14.12 -17.44
C GLU A 171 68.71 13.52 -17.21
N ASP A 172 68.94 12.80 -16.10
CA ASP A 172 70.18 12.06 -15.87
C ASP A 172 70.36 10.95 -16.92
N PHE A 173 69.29 10.18 -17.19
CA PHE A 173 69.33 9.11 -18.20
C PHE A 173 69.53 9.65 -19.62
N HIS A 174 68.90 10.78 -19.96
CA HIS A 174 69.13 11.44 -21.23
C HIS A 174 70.58 11.93 -21.38
N GLN A 175 71.18 12.48 -20.32
CA GLN A 175 72.60 12.84 -20.30
C GLN A 175 73.52 11.61 -20.41
N TYR A 176 73.17 10.49 -19.77
CA TYR A 176 73.89 9.22 -19.86
C TYR A 176 73.90 8.66 -21.30
N LEU A 177 72.74 8.70 -22.00
CA LEU A 177 72.62 8.39 -23.42
C LEU A 177 73.46 9.34 -24.29
N GLN A 178 73.29 10.67 -24.13
CA GLN A 178 74.07 11.67 -24.88
C GLN A 178 75.59 11.48 -24.69
N PHE A 179 76.04 11.20 -23.47
CA PHE A 179 77.44 10.95 -23.19
C PHE A 179 77.95 9.70 -23.92
N HIS A 180 77.22 8.58 -23.87
CA HIS A 180 77.59 7.36 -24.61
C HIS A 180 77.67 7.61 -26.13
N ARG A 181 76.62 8.24 -26.70
CA ARG A 181 76.57 8.63 -28.12
C ARG A 181 77.78 9.49 -28.53
N SER A 182 78.31 10.32 -27.63
CA SER A 182 79.53 11.14 -27.85
C SER A 182 80.85 10.36 -27.84
N GLN A 183 80.89 9.16 -27.24
CA GLN A 183 82.10 8.35 -27.06
C GLN A 183 82.24 7.21 -28.09
N LEU A 184 81.28 7.06 -29.00
CA LEU A 184 81.33 6.08 -30.09
C LEU A 184 82.55 6.33 -30.98
N LYS A 185 83.35 5.27 -31.16
CA LYS A 185 84.58 5.29 -31.97
C LYS A 185 84.60 4.06 -32.85
N VAL A 186 84.75 4.28 -34.16
CA VAL A 186 84.72 3.22 -35.17
C VAL A 186 85.98 2.34 -35.05
N ASN A 187 85.86 1.24 -34.31
CA ASN A 187 86.86 0.18 -34.17
C ASN A 187 86.16 -1.09 -33.65
N HIS A 188 86.35 -2.21 -34.35
CA HIS A 188 85.67 -3.49 -34.09
C HIS A 188 85.83 -4.03 -32.66
N THR A 189 86.85 -3.62 -31.90
CA THR A 189 87.03 -4.07 -30.50
C THR A 189 85.98 -3.52 -29.52
N PHE A 190 85.21 -2.48 -29.89
CA PHE A 190 84.24 -1.85 -28.97
C PHE A 190 82.79 -2.32 -29.13
N ILE A 191 82.46 -3.09 -30.16
CA ILE A 191 81.08 -3.52 -30.48
C ILE A 191 80.40 -4.15 -29.25
N TYR A 192 81.08 -5.08 -28.57
CA TYR A 192 80.55 -5.74 -27.37
C TYR A 192 80.39 -4.80 -26.17
N ARG A 193 81.28 -3.81 -26.00
CA ARG A 193 81.16 -2.79 -24.93
C ARG A 193 79.92 -1.92 -25.14
N ASP A 194 79.74 -1.45 -26.37
CA ASP A 194 78.65 -0.54 -26.71
C ASP A 194 77.31 -1.29 -26.76
N MET A 195 77.32 -2.58 -27.14
CA MET A 195 76.19 -3.49 -26.96
C MET A 195 75.85 -3.73 -25.47
N SER A 196 76.85 -3.81 -24.58
CA SER A 196 76.63 -3.99 -23.13
C SER A 196 75.93 -2.78 -22.52
N PHE A 197 76.36 -1.55 -22.85
CA PHE A 197 75.75 -0.30 -22.38
C PHE A 197 74.22 -0.28 -22.56
N TYR A 198 73.73 -0.49 -23.80
CA TYR A 198 72.29 -0.53 -24.05
C TYR A 198 71.62 -1.74 -23.39
N THR A 199 72.32 -2.88 -23.29
CA THR A 199 71.81 -4.09 -22.63
C THR A 199 71.58 -3.89 -21.13
N GLU A 200 72.47 -3.16 -20.45
CA GLU A 200 72.36 -2.82 -19.03
C GLU A 200 71.25 -1.79 -18.78
N ALA A 201 71.11 -0.80 -19.67
CA ALA A 201 70.00 0.16 -19.65
C ALA A 201 68.64 -0.53 -19.87
N ILE A 202 68.52 -1.36 -20.92
CA ILE A 202 67.31 -2.14 -21.22
C ILE A 202 66.97 -3.07 -20.04
N LYS A 203 67.96 -3.81 -19.50
CA LYS A 203 67.75 -4.67 -18.34
C LYS A 203 67.22 -3.87 -17.15
N SER A 204 67.78 -2.69 -16.87
CA SER A 204 67.33 -1.84 -15.76
C SER A 204 65.87 -1.40 -15.90
N MET A 205 65.42 -1.10 -17.12
CA MET A 205 64.01 -0.78 -17.39
C MET A 205 63.10 -2.01 -17.29
N VAL A 206 63.58 -3.20 -17.68
CA VAL A 206 62.84 -4.47 -17.51
C VAL A 206 62.76 -4.88 -16.03
N ASP A 207 63.82 -4.72 -15.25
CA ASP A 207 63.83 -4.98 -13.80
C ASP A 207 62.89 -4.00 -13.05
N PHE A 208 62.75 -2.76 -13.53
CA PHE A 208 61.68 -1.86 -13.08
C PHE A 208 60.29 -2.40 -13.44
N LEU A 209 60.04 -2.85 -14.68
CA LEU A 209 58.75 -3.48 -15.04
C LEU A 209 58.44 -4.72 -14.18
N ILE A 210 59.45 -5.48 -13.73
CA ILE A 210 59.27 -6.60 -12.80
C ILE A 210 58.77 -6.12 -11.44
N ALA A 211 59.47 -5.19 -10.79
CA ALA A 211 59.09 -4.78 -9.44
C ALA A 211 57.81 -3.91 -9.43
N PHE A 212 57.54 -3.13 -10.48
CA PHE A 212 56.34 -2.30 -10.61
C PHE A 212 55.06 -3.15 -10.74
N THR A 213 55.17 -4.33 -11.34
CA THR A 213 54.04 -5.25 -11.51
C THR A 213 53.87 -6.19 -10.31
N GLN A 214 54.92 -6.45 -9.54
CA GLN A 214 54.92 -7.48 -8.49
C GLN A 214 54.09 -7.18 -7.23
N ASP A 215 53.68 -5.95 -6.97
CA ASP A 215 52.83 -5.66 -5.80
C ASP A 215 51.36 -6.08 -6.03
N ASP A 216 50.83 -5.90 -7.24
CA ASP A 216 49.42 -6.14 -7.59
C ASP A 216 49.12 -7.58 -8.05
N LYS A 217 49.63 -8.59 -7.33
CA LYS A 217 49.51 -10.05 -7.65
C LYS A 217 48.08 -10.59 -7.84
N HIS A 218 47.05 -9.81 -7.52
CA HIS A 218 45.63 -10.15 -7.65
C HIS A 218 44.84 -9.20 -8.57
N GLY A 219 45.49 -8.19 -9.16
CA GLY A 219 44.84 -7.25 -10.08
C GLY A 219 44.36 -7.92 -11.37
N ILE A 220 43.28 -7.38 -11.95
CA ILE A 220 42.64 -7.90 -13.18
C ILE A 220 43.66 -8.06 -14.33
N ILE A 221 44.65 -7.17 -14.39
CA ILE A 221 45.65 -7.06 -15.46
C ILE A 221 46.96 -7.80 -15.14
N TRP A 222 47.17 -8.30 -13.92
CA TRP A 222 48.47 -8.88 -13.49
C TRP A 222 49.00 -9.95 -14.46
N ARG A 223 48.14 -10.87 -14.91
CA ARG A 223 48.51 -11.91 -15.90
C ARG A 223 48.99 -11.31 -17.23
N GLN A 224 48.31 -10.25 -17.66
CA GLN A 224 48.57 -9.56 -18.93
C GLN A 224 49.84 -8.70 -18.85
N LEU A 225 50.13 -8.08 -17.70
CA LEU A 225 51.38 -7.39 -17.43
C LEU A 225 52.58 -8.36 -17.40
N VAL A 226 52.41 -9.54 -16.77
CA VAL A 226 53.39 -10.63 -16.84
C VAL A 226 53.59 -11.11 -18.29
N ALA A 227 52.53 -11.24 -19.08
CA ALA A 227 52.63 -11.58 -20.50
C ALA A 227 53.47 -10.53 -21.28
N SER A 228 53.15 -9.24 -21.16
CA SER A 228 53.92 -8.15 -21.76
C SER A 228 55.40 -8.18 -21.34
N LYS A 229 55.68 -8.44 -20.06
CA LYS A 229 57.04 -8.54 -19.52
C LYS A 229 57.83 -9.72 -20.13
N MET A 230 57.20 -10.88 -20.32
CA MET A 230 57.81 -12.05 -20.93
C MET A 230 58.17 -11.84 -22.42
N ILE A 231 57.29 -11.20 -23.21
CA ILE A 231 57.58 -10.95 -24.64
C ILE A 231 58.66 -9.87 -24.84
N ILE A 232 58.80 -8.90 -23.91
CA ILE A 232 59.91 -7.93 -23.91
C ILE A 232 61.25 -8.66 -23.65
N GLU A 233 61.32 -9.53 -22.65
CA GLU A 233 62.54 -10.33 -22.39
C GLU A 233 62.86 -11.28 -23.55
N ALA A 234 61.86 -11.92 -24.16
CA ALA A 234 62.06 -12.75 -25.35
C ALA A 234 62.68 -11.96 -26.52
N ASN A 235 62.12 -10.80 -26.86
CA ASN A 235 62.67 -9.93 -27.90
C ASN A 235 64.10 -9.47 -27.57
N GLU A 236 64.37 -9.19 -26.28
CA GLU A 236 65.69 -8.79 -25.79
C GLU A 236 66.74 -9.92 -25.92
N HIS A 237 66.35 -11.17 -25.67
CA HIS A 237 67.21 -12.32 -25.92
C HIS A 237 67.40 -12.58 -27.43
N ILE A 238 66.36 -12.44 -28.26
CA ILE A 238 66.46 -12.62 -29.72
C ILE A 238 67.37 -11.55 -30.34
N GLY A 239 67.31 -10.30 -29.87
CA GLY A 239 68.25 -9.24 -30.30
C GLY A 239 69.72 -9.55 -29.98
N LYS A 240 70.00 -10.29 -28.91
CA LYS A 240 71.36 -10.79 -28.57
C LYS A 240 71.79 -11.95 -29.46
N VAL A 241 70.86 -12.87 -29.73
CA VAL A 241 71.05 -13.99 -30.66
C VAL A 241 71.32 -13.49 -32.08
N LEU A 242 70.63 -12.44 -32.53
CA LEU A 242 70.88 -11.77 -33.80
C LEU A 242 72.31 -11.25 -33.91
N ALA A 243 72.77 -10.43 -32.95
CA ALA A 243 74.12 -9.87 -32.98
C ALA A 243 75.21 -10.96 -33.00
N ALA A 244 75.09 -11.99 -32.17
CA ALA A 244 76.05 -13.09 -32.12
C ALA A 244 75.98 -14.03 -33.35
N GLY A 245 74.80 -14.24 -33.94
CA GLY A 245 74.65 -15.04 -35.16
C GLY A 245 75.19 -14.34 -36.41
N ILE A 246 75.08 -13.00 -36.49
CA ILE A 246 75.78 -12.21 -37.52
C ILE A 246 77.29 -12.39 -37.40
N ASP A 247 77.83 -12.33 -36.17
CA ASP A 247 79.26 -12.51 -35.90
C ASP A 247 79.76 -13.91 -36.31
N TYR A 248 78.96 -14.97 -36.08
CA TYR A 248 79.23 -16.33 -36.57
C TYR A 248 79.37 -16.38 -38.09
N PHE A 249 78.40 -15.84 -38.84
CA PHE A 249 78.44 -15.89 -40.30
C PHE A 249 79.52 -14.97 -40.91
N ILE A 250 79.93 -13.92 -40.20
CA ILE A 250 81.05 -13.06 -40.62
C ILE A 250 82.40 -13.74 -40.34
N LYS A 251 82.62 -14.36 -39.17
CA LYS A 251 83.91 -14.95 -38.77
C LYS A 251 84.08 -16.44 -39.09
N GLY A 252 83.01 -17.13 -39.46
CA GLY A 252 82.97 -18.57 -39.76
C GLY A 252 82.89 -19.49 -38.54
N ALA A 253 83.13 -19.01 -37.32
CA ALA A 253 82.95 -19.73 -36.06
C ALA A 253 82.82 -18.76 -34.86
N LEU A 254 82.13 -19.18 -33.80
CA LEU A 254 82.08 -18.43 -32.53
C LEU A 254 83.11 -18.96 -31.52
N PRO A 255 83.87 -18.07 -30.84
CA PRO A 255 84.61 -18.39 -29.63
C PRO A 255 83.74 -19.03 -28.54
N LEU A 256 84.36 -19.74 -27.58
CA LEU A 256 83.63 -20.50 -26.56
C LEU A 256 82.69 -19.63 -25.69
N GLU A 257 83.04 -18.37 -25.46
CA GLU A 257 82.24 -17.44 -24.67
C GLU A 257 81.03 -16.91 -25.47
N ASP A 258 81.26 -16.43 -26.69
CA ASP A 258 80.21 -15.98 -27.61
C ASP A 258 79.24 -17.12 -27.98
N TYR A 259 79.74 -18.35 -28.12
CA TYR A 259 78.94 -19.54 -28.33
C TYR A 259 78.02 -19.85 -27.13
N ARG A 260 78.56 -19.82 -25.90
CA ARG A 260 77.77 -19.98 -24.67
C ARG A 260 76.71 -18.89 -24.54
N PHE A 261 77.07 -17.65 -24.87
CA PHE A 261 76.17 -16.51 -24.90
C PHE A 261 75.03 -16.75 -25.92
N PHE A 262 75.34 -17.15 -27.15
CA PHE A 262 74.33 -17.47 -28.17
C PHE A 262 73.35 -18.55 -27.68
N VAL A 263 73.85 -19.73 -27.29
CA VAL A 263 73.01 -20.87 -26.88
C VAL A 263 72.16 -20.53 -25.64
N SER A 264 72.73 -19.80 -24.67
CA SER A 264 71.98 -19.36 -23.48
C SER A 264 70.83 -18.41 -23.84
N ASN A 265 71.06 -17.44 -24.74
CA ASN A 265 70.00 -16.50 -25.13
C ASN A 265 68.92 -17.19 -26.00
N VAL A 266 69.27 -18.16 -26.85
CA VAL A 266 68.26 -18.96 -27.60
C VAL A 266 67.34 -19.72 -26.65
N ALA A 267 67.89 -20.35 -25.60
CA ALA A 267 67.09 -21.08 -24.61
C ALA A 267 66.14 -20.15 -23.83
N LEU A 268 66.65 -19.01 -23.34
CA LEU A 268 65.87 -18.04 -22.57
C LEU A 268 64.79 -17.35 -23.43
N ALA A 269 65.06 -17.09 -24.71
CA ALA A 269 64.06 -16.58 -25.64
C ALA A 269 62.86 -17.55 -25.79
N ARG A 270 63.14 -18.84 -25.98
CA ARG A 270 62.10 -19.88 -26.15
C ARG A 270 61.26 -20.07 -24.88
N ASP A 271 61.87 -20.09 -23.70
CA ASP A 271 61.15 -20.25 -22.42
C ASP A 271 60.24 -19.05 -22.11
N ASN A 272 60.72 -17.83 -22.39
CA ASN A 272 59.93 -16.61 -22.24
C ASN A 272 58.76 -16.54 -23.25
N ILE A 273 58.91 -17.01 -24.50
CA ILE A 273 57.80 -17.09 -25.47
C ILE A 273 56.76 -18.13 -25.03
N ALA A 274 57.18 -19.32 -24.60
CA ALA A 274 56.27 -20.35 -24.08
C ALA A 274 55.50 -19.85 -22.84
N THR A 275 56.17 -19.06 -22.00
CA THR A 275 55.55 -18.44 -20.81
C THR A 275 54.61 -17.29 -21.19
N PHE A 276 54.95 -16.45 -22.18
CA PHE A 276 54.07 -15.42 -22.75
C PHE A 276 52.75 -16.02 -23.27
N GLN A 277 52.84 -17.07 -24.09
CA GLN A 277 51.69 -17.82 -24.60
C GLN A 277 50.80 -18.36 -23.45
N LYS A 278 51.42 -18.96 -22.43
CA LYS A 278 50.72 -19.49 -21.25
C LYS A 278 49.92 -18.43 -20.45
N TYR A 279 50.30 -17.15 -20.52
CA TYR A 279 49.57 -16.05 -19.88
C TYR A 279 48.59 -15.32 -20.81
N SER A 280 48.59 -15.59 -22.12
CA SER A 280 47.66 -14.99 -23.09
C SER A 280 47.20 -15.99 -24.17
N GLU A 281 45.91 -16.34 -24.12
CA GLU A 281 45.29 -17.21 -25.13
C GLU A 281 45.33 -16.56 -26.53
N THR A 282 45.16 -15.23 -26.60
CA THR A 282 45.31 -14.44 -27.82
C THR A 282 46.75 -14.49 -28.37
N ALA A 283 47.76 -14.41 -27.50
CA ALA A 283 49.16 -14.60 -27.92
C ALA A 283 49.41 -16.00 -28.51
N THR A 284 48.83 -17.03 -27.89
CA THR A 284 48.94 -18.42 -28.37
C THR A 284 48.35 -18.56 -29.78
N LYS A 285 47.08 -18.13 -29.96
CA LYS A 285 46.39 -18.19 -31.26
C LYS A 285 47.13 -17.42 -32.35
N LEU A 286 47.55 -16.18 -32.09
CA LEU A 286 48.25 -15.35 -33.07
C LEU A 286 49.67 -15.88 -33.38
N TYR A 287 50.33 -16.56 -32.45
CA TYR A 287 51.61 -17.22 -32.72
C TYR A 287 51.44 -18.46 -33.61
N GLU A 288 50.44 -19.29 -33.32
CA GLU A 288 50.09 -20.43 -34.18
C GLU A 288 49.66 -19.98 -35.59
N GLU A 289 48.83 -18.94 -35.68
CA GLU A 289 48.32 -18.40 -36.94
C GLU A 289 49.37 -17.65 -37.78
N ILE A 290 50.14 -16.73 -37.16
CA ILE A 290 51.04 -15.82 -37.89
C ILE A 290 52.46 -16.37 -38.04
N TYR A 291 52.95 -17.20 -37.11
CA TYR A 291 54.32 -17.74 -37.20
C TYR A 291 54.34 -19.17 -37.75
N LEU A 292 53.65 -20.12 -37.10
CA LEU A 292 53.76 -21.55 -37.42
C LEU A 292 53.15 -21.95 -38.77
N THR A 293 52.26 -21.12 -39.36
CA THR A 293 51.75 -21.36 -40.73
C THR A 293 52.75 -20.97 -41.83
N THR A 294 53.79 -20.20 -41.50
CA THR A 294 54.68 -19.59 -42.48
C THR A 294 55.89 -20.44 -42.82
N LYS A 295 56.58 -20.09 -43.91
CA LYS A 295 57.91 -20.65 -44.22
C LYS A 295 59.03 -20.07 -43.33
N LEU A 296 58.71 -19.06 -42.51
CA LEU A 296 59.69 -18.35 -41.70
C LEU A 296 60.14 -19.20 -40.51
N GLU A 297 59.23 -19.88 -39.81
CA GLU A 297 59.54 -20.79 -38.69
C GLU A 297 60.69 -21.73 -39.02
N ARG A 298 60.53 -22.52 -40.09
CA ARG A 298 61.56 -23.45 -40.57
C ARG A 298 62.88 -22.77 -40.94
N SER A 299 62.83 -21.54 -41.46
CA SER A 299 64.03 -20.78 -41.84
C SER A 299 64.78 -20.29 -40.59
N VAL A 300 64.06 -19.76 -39.59
CA VAL A 300 64.59 -19.37 -38.29
C VAL A 300 65.26 -20.56 -37.62
N GLU A 301 64.54 -21.68 -37.46
CA GLU A 301 65.07 -22.90 -36.83
C GLU A 301 66.31 -23.44 -37.56
N THR A 302 66.28 -23.48 -38.90
CA THR A 302 67.44 -23.92 -39.71
C THR A 302 68.67 -23.04 -39.46
N TYR A 303 68.51 -21.72 -39.37
CA TYR A 303 69.63 -20.84 -39.05
C TYR A 303 70.08 -20.97 -37.59
N MET A 304 69.16 -21.11 -36.63
CA MET A 304 69.54 -21.31 -35.22
C MET A 304 70.39 -22.58 -35.06
N ASP A 305 69.97 -23.71 -35.63
CA ASP A 305 70.74 -24.96 -35.58
C ASP A 305 72.11 -24.86 -36.27
N LEU A 306 72.20 -24.09 -37.37
CA LEU A 306 73.48 -23.82 -38.03
C LEU A 306 74.48 -23.06 -37.14
N VAL A 307 74.02 -22.21 -36.22
CA VAL A 307 74.88 -21.54 -35.23
C VAL A 307 75.09 -22.38 -33.96
N VAL A 308 74.04 -23.07 -33.47
CA VAL A 308 74.13 -23.97 -32.30
C VAL A 308 75.10 -25.14 -32.53
N THR A 309 75.26 -25.60 -33.77
CA THR A 309 76.28 -26.61 -34.11
C THR A 309 77.71 -26.07 -34.15
N ASN A 310 77.91 -24.75 -34.32
CA ASN A 310 79.19 -24.03 -34.30
C ASN A 310 80.37 -24.76 -34.97
N ASN A 311 80.13 -25.33 -36.14
CA ASN A 311 81.18 -25.94 -36.95
C ASN A 311 82.02 -24.84 -37.61
N ILE A 312 83.32 -25.11 -37.84
CA ILE A 312 84.19 -24.16 -38.53
C ILE A 312 83.75 -24.07 -40.00
N THR A 313 83.19 -22.92 -40.37
CA THR A 313 82.77 -22.60 -41.74
C THR A 313 83.67 -21.52 -42.35
N LYS A 314 83.38 -21.10 -43.60
CA LYS A 314 84.01 -19.94 -44.22
C LYS A 314 83.17 -18.69 -43.98
N GLU A 315 83.84 -17.56 -43.78
CA GLU A 315 83.26 -16.22 -43.75
C GLU A 315 82.27 -16.02 -44.92
N CYS A 316 81.02 -15.66 -44.62
CA CYS A 316 79.93 -15.57 -45.58
C CYS A 316 79.01 -14.38 -45.29
N LEU A 317 79.40 -13.20 -45.78
CA LEU A 317 78.57 -11.98 -45.68
C LEU A 317 77.13 -12.16 -46.23
N PRO A 318 76.89 -12.87 -47.37
CA PRO A 318 75.52 -13.14 -47.82
C PRO A 318 74.71 -14.04 -46.86
N CYS A 319 75.38 -14.95 -46.14
CA CYS A 319 74.74 -15.77 -45.11
C CYS A 319 74.34 -14.92 -43.90
N ALA A 320 75.22 -14.00 -43.47
CA ALA A 320 74.94 -13.05 -42.39
C ALA A 320 73.74 -12.15 -42.70
N ILE A 321 73.66 -11.62 -43.94
CA ILE A 321 72.54 -10.78 -44.40
C ILE A 321 71.22 -11.59 -44.45
N ASN A 322 71.24 -12.81 -44.98
CA ASN A 322 70.02 -13.63 -45.01
C ASN A 322 69.56 -14.06 -43.61
N PHE A 323 70.49 -14.30 -42.69
CA PHE A 323 70.19 -14.54 -41.27
C PHE A 323 69.55 -13.30 -40.62
N ASP A 324 70.18 -12.13 -40.77
CA ASP A 324 69.70 -10.85 -40.24
C ASP A 324 68.28 -10.52 -40.69
N LEU A 325 68.00 -10.66 -42.00
CA LEU A 325 66.66 -10.48 -42.56
C LEU A 325 65.65 -11.48 -41.98
N THR A 326 66.03 -12.76 -41.85
CA THR A 326 65.15 -13.82 -41.33
C THR A 326 64.77 -13.60 -39.85
N ILE A 327 65.75 -13.20 -39.02
CA ILE A 327 65.50 -12.94 -37.59
C ILE A 327 64.79 -11.58 -37.39
N THR A 328 65.06 -10.59 -38.25
CA THR A 328 64.32 -9.33 -38.26
C THR A 328 62.85 -9.51 -38.65
N GLU A 329 62.55 -10.39 -39.62
CA GLU A 329 61.15 -10.75 -39.95
C GLU A 329 60.46 -11.44 -38.76
N TYR A 330 61.18 -12.32 -38.03
CA TYR A 330 60.66 -12.98 -36.83
C TYR A 330 60.36 -11.98 -35.69
N LEU A 331 61.27 -11.06 -35.41
CA LEU A 331 61.07 -9.97 -34.43
C LEU A 331 59.87 -9.09 -34.79
N ASN A 332 59.61 -8.86 -36.08
CA ASN A 332 58.41 -8.13 -36.53
C ASN A 332 57.12 -8.91 -36.27
N ILE A 333 57.09 -10.24 -36.44
CA ILE A 333 55.93 -11.06 -36.06
C ILE A 333 55.69 -11.01 -34.54
N LEU A 334 56.75 -11.16 -33.73
CA LEU A 334 56.65 -11.05 -32.27
C LEU A 334 56.13 -9.67 -31.83
N LYS A 335 56.53 -8.59 -32.54
CA LYS A 335 56.00 -7.24 -32.32
C LYS A 335 54.51 -7.14 -32.67
N ILE A 336 54.04 -7.73 -33.77
CA ILE A 336 52.62 -7.75 -34.14
C ILE A 336 51.80 -8.46 -33.05
N ILE A 337 52.26 -9.61 -32.56
CA ILE A 337 51.58 -10.37 -31.50
C ILE A 337 51.57 -9.56 -30.18
N LYS A 338 52.68 -8.90 -29.81
CA LYS A 338 52.74 -8.01 -28.64
C LYS A 338 51.70 -6.88 -28.74
N GLU A 339 51.68 -6.14 -29.84
CA GLU A 339 50.77 -4.98 -29.99
C GLU A 339 49.29 -5.40 -30.05
N ALA A 340 48.97 -6.58 -30.60
CA ALA A 340 47.61 -7.12 -30.56
C ALA A 340 47.13 -7.41 -29.13
N VAL A 341 47.96 -8.06 -28.31
CA VAL A 341 47.65 -8.32 -26.88
C VAL A 341 47.60 -7.01 -26.08
N LYS A 342 48.52 -6.08 -26.33
CA LYS A 342 48.55 -4.72 -25.76
C LYS A 342 47.26 -3.94 -26.04
N LYS A 343 46.64 -4.12 -27.21
CA LYS A 343 45.35 -3.53 -27.55
C LYS A 343 44.18 -4.16 -26.79
N GLU A 344 44.11 -5.49 -26.73
CA GLU A 344 43.06 -6.23 -25.99
C GLU A 344 43.00 -5.81 -24.51
N ILE A 345 44.17 -5.66 -23.88
CA ILE A 345 44.30 -5.16 -22.50
C ILE A 345 43.64 -3.78 -22.35
N ILE A 346 44.02 -2.83 -23.20
CA ILE A 346 43.54 -1.45 -23.12
C ILE A 346 42.01 -1.38 -23.32
N GLU A 347 41.45 -2.17 -24.24
CA GLU A 347 40.00 -2.24 -24.46
C GLU A 347 39.25 -2.85 -23.26
N LEU A 348 39.85 -3.82 -22.55
CA LEU A 348 39.31 -4.38 -21.32
C LEU A 348 39.26 -3.35 -20.18
N VAL A 349 40.35 -2.59 -19.97
CA VAL A 349 40.38 -1.55 -18.91
C VAL A 349 39.38 -0.43 -19.20
N ILE A 350 39.33 0.06 -20.44
CA ILE A 350 38.36 1.10 -20.85
C ILE A 350 36.92 0.63 -20.63
N THR A 351 36.63 -0.65 -20.88
CA THR A 351 35.29 -1.23 -20.69
C THR A 351 34.90 -1.30 -19.21
N GLU A 352 35.78 -1.78 -18.33
CA GLU A 352 35.53 -1.78 -16.89
C GLU A 352 35.50 -0.35 -16.31
N MET A 353 36.28 0.59 -16.84
CA MET A 353 36.21 2.01 -16.44
C MET A 353 34.89 2.67 -16.81
N ALA A 354 34.34 2.37 -17.98
CA ALA A 354 33.01 2.85 -18.38
C ALA A 354 31.91 2.28 -17.46
N LYS A 355 32.05 1.00 -17.08
CA LYS A 355 31.13 0.30 -16.16
C LYS A 355 31.19 0.87 -14.73
N ALA A 356 32.37 1.03 -14.14
CA ALA A 356 32.54 1.63 -12.81
C ALA A 356 31.93 3.04 -12.72
N LYS A 357 32.16 3.89 -13.74
CA LYS A 357 31.53 5.23 -13.85
C LYS A 357 30.01 5.17 -13.97
N SER A 358 29.48 4.18 -14.69
CA SER A 358 28.04 3.93 -14.77
C SER A 358 27.46 3.52 -13.42
N ASP A 359 28.14 2.65 -12.66
CA ASP A 359 27.69 2.20 -11.34
C ASP A 359 27.68 3.35 -10.31
N VAL A 360 28.70 4.23 -10.33
CA VAL A 360 28.71 5.47 -9.53
C VAL A 360 27.51 6.37 -9.90
N ALA A 361 27.25 6.58 -11.19
CA ALA A 361 26.12 7.40 -11.65
C ALA A 361 24.75 6.80 -11.23
N ILE A 362 24.58 5.48 -11.34
CA ILE A 362 23.38 4.75 -10.88
C ILE A 362 23.21 4.90 -9.36
N GLY A 363 24.30 4.85 -8.58
CA GLY A 363 24.30 5.10 -7.14
C GLY A 363 23.81 6.50 -6.77
N VAL A 364 24.30 7.53 -7.45
CA VAL A 364 23.87 8.92 -7.24
C VAL A 364 22.39 9.12 -7.63
N ILE A 365 21.96 8.55 -8.76
CA ILE A 365 20.56 8.63 -9.22
C ILE A 365 19.61 7.95 -8.23
N THR A 366 19.93 6.73 -7.78
CA THR A 366 19.11 5.99 -6.81
C THR A 366 19.06 6.68 -5.44
N PHE A 367 20.17 7.26 -4.98
CA PHE A 367 20.19 8.08 -3.76
C PHE A 367 19.26 9.31 -3.87
N CYS A 368 19.30 10.04 -4.99
CA CYS A 368 18.41 11.18 -5.25
C CYS A 368 16.92 10.77 -5.29
N ILE A 369 16.60 9.59 -5.83
CA ILE A 369 15.23 9.04 -5.82
C ILE A 369 14.80 8.69 -4.39
N MET A 370 15.64 8.05 -3.58
CA MET A 370 15.34 7.79 -2.16
C MET A 370 15.12 9.07 -1.36
N PHE A 371 15.98 10.09 -1.57
CA PHE A 371 15.89 11.38 -0.88
C PHE A 371 14.60 12.15 -1.24
N THR A 372 14.17 12.11 -2.50
CA THR A 372 12.95 12.79 -2.96
C THR A 372 11.66 12.04 -2.59
N LEU A 373 11.67 10.70 -2.54
CA LEU A 373 10.52 9.90 -2.11
C LEU A 373 10.27 9.96 -0.60
N SER A 374 11.32 10.06 0.22
CA SER A 374 11.26 10.17 1.69
C SER A 374 10.19 11.16 2.21
N PRO A 375 10.21 12.47 1.85
CA PRO A 375 9.20 13.41 2.32
C PRO A 375 7.80 13.14 1.75
N VAL A 376 7.68 12.52 0.57
CA VAL A 376 6.38 12.12 0.00
C VAL A 376 5.75 11.02 0.84
N VAL A 377 6.51 10.01 1.26
CA VAL A 377 6.02 8.92 2.14
C VAL A 377 5.60 9.48 3.50
N VAL A 378 6.43 10.31 4.14
CA VAL A 378 6.11 10.90 5.46
C VAL A 378 4.85 11.76 5.40
N THR A 379 4.71 12.62 4.38
CA THR A 379 3.53 13.48 4.23
C THR A 379 2.27 12.68 3.84
N MET A 380 2.40 11.61 3.05
CA MET A 380 1.30 10.69 2.75
C MET A 380 0.77 9.98 3.99
N VAL A 381 1.66 9.40 4.81
CA VAL A 381 1.27 8.70 6.05
C VAL A 381 0.65 9.66 7.07
N HIS A 382 1.19 10.88 7.22
CA HIS A 382 0.57 11.90 8.06
C HIS A 382 -0.85 12.29 7.60
N ARG A 383 -1.06 12.45 6.28
CA ARG A 383 -2.39 12.73 5.71
C ARG A 383 -3.37 11.57 5.90
N LEU A 384 -2.92 10.33 5.76
CA LEU A 384 -3.74 9.13 5.94
C LEU A 384 -4.18 8.95 7.40
N THR A 385 -3.23 9.04 8.34
CA THR A 385 -3.49 8.87 9.78
C THR A 385 -4.44 9.94 10.33
N SER A 386 -4.27 11.20 9.91
CA SER A 386 -5.19 12.29 10.25
C SER A 386 -6.62 12.02 9.77
N ARG A 387 -6.80 11.61 8.50
CA ARG A 387 -8.12 11.27 7.93
C ARG A 387 -8.81 10.11 8.66
N LEU A 388 -8.07 9.09 9.06
CA LEU A 388 -8.61 7.96 9.83
C LEU A 388 -9.14 8.43 11.20
N GLN A 389 -8.36 9.24 11.92
CA GLN A 389 -8.73 9.77 13.24
C GLN A 389 -9.99 10.68 13.22
N ASP A 390 -10.24 11.39 12.11
CA ASP A 390 -11.47 12.15 11.91
C ASP A 390 -12.66 11.27 11.47
N TYR A 391 -12.41 10.21 10.69
CA TYR A 391 -13.45 9.25 10.32
C TYR A 391 -14.01 8.52 11.54
N GLU A 392 -13.14 8.00 12.42
CA GLU A 392 -13.53 7.38 13.70
C GLU A 392 -14.39 8.31 14.57
N LYS A 393 -13.97 9.57 14.69
CA LYS A 393 -14.69 10.63 15.42
C LYS A 393 -16.10 10.81 14.84
N ASN A 394 -16.22 10.94 13.52
CA ASN A 394 -17.52 11.11 12.85
C ASN A 394 -18.42 9.88 12.97
N VAL A 395 -17.88 8.66 12.92
CA VAL A 395 -18.63 7.41 13.17
C VAL A 395 -19.12 7.35 14.62
N SER A 396 -18.29 7.72 15.60
CA SER A 396 -18.68 7.72 17.01
C SER A 396 -19.83 8.70 17.31
N ILE A 397 -19.82 9.88 16.66
CA ILE A 397 -20.88 10.91 16.78
C ILE A 397 -22.18 10.39 16.18
N LYS A 398 -22.17 9.92 14.92
CA LYS A 398 -23.35 9.40 14.24
C LYS A 398 -23.95 8.18 14.96
N SER A 399 -23.12 7.29 15.49
CA SER A 399 -23.56 6.14 16.31
C SER A 399 -24.29 6.59 17.59
N ARG A 400 -23.76 7.62 18.27
CA ARG A 400 -24.39 8.21 19.46
C ARG A 400 -25.73 8.91 19.14
N GLU A 401 -25.82 9.56 17.98
CA GLU A 401 -27.04 10.21 17.50
C GLU A 401 -28.12 9.18 17.11
N LEU A 402 -27.75 8.15 16.33
CA LEU A 402 -28.62 7.02 15.99
C LEU A 402 -29.19 6.36 17.26
N LYS A 403 -28.35 6.12 18.27
CA LYS A 403 -28.77 5.52 19.55
C LYS A 403 -29.76 6.40 20.32
N ARG A 404 -29.61 7.74 20.26
CA ARG A 404 -30.58 8.70 20.84
C ARG A 404 -31.89 8.74 20.06
N ALA A 405 -31.83 8.81 18.73
CA ALA A 405 -33.01 8.83 17.86
C ALA A 405 -33.83 7.54 18.01
N LYS A 406 -33.18 6.37 17.97
CA LYS A 406 -33.83 5.07 18.21
C LYS A 406 -34.50 5.02 19.59
N LYS A 407 -33.81 5.45 20.65
CA LYS A 407 -34.41 5.48 22.00
C LYS A 407 -35.69 6.35 22.02
N ARG A 408 -35.67 7.55 21.45
CA ARG A 408 -36.84 8.44 21.41
C ARG A 408 -38.00 7.85 20.58
N SER A 409 -37.70 7.20 19.46
CA SER A 409 -38.71 6.49 18.65
C SER A 409 -39.34 5.31 19.41
N ASP A 410 -38.53 4.58 20.17
CA ASP A 410 -38.98 3.46 21.00
C ASP A 410 -39.90 3.95 22.13
N GLU A 411 -39.52 5.04 22.82
CA GLU A 411 -40.32 5.65 23.89
C GLU A 411 -41.69 6.16 23.41
N LEU A 412 -41.76 6.76 22.21
CA LEU A 412 -43.03 7.19 21.61
C LEU A 412 -43.92 6.00 21.21
N LEU A 413 -43.37 4.93 20.64
CA LEU A 413 -44.16 3.76 20.27
C LEU A 413 -44.78 3.07 21.51
N TYR A 414 -44.06 3.04 22.63
CA TYR A 414 -44.57 2.51 23.90
C TYR A 414 -45.60 3.41 24.62
N GLN A 415 -45.89 4.61 24.09
CA GLN A 415 -47.01 5.45 24.55
C GLN A 415 -48.30 5.17 23.76
N LEU A 416 -48.18 4.68 22.52
CA LEU A 416 -49.31 4.38 21.63
C LEU A 416 -49.77 2.93 21.70
N LEU A 417 -48.86 1.98 21.97
CA LEU A 417 -49.13 0.56 21.95
C LEU A 417 -48.51 -0.17 23.15
N PRO A 418 -49.14 -1.27 23.63
CA PRO A 418 -48.56 -2.08 24.69
C PRO A 418 -47.17 -2.61 24.33
N LYS A 419 -46.27 -2.69 25.32
CA LYS A 419 -44.85 -3.04 25.10
C LYS A 419 -44.63 -4.37 24.36
N THR A 420 -45.49 -5.36 24.57
CA THR A 420 -45.48 -6.67 23.86
C THR A 420 -45.81 -6.51 22.38
N VAL A 421 -46.94 -5.88 22.08
CA VAL A 421 -47.44 -5.55 20.74
C VAL A 421 -46.42 -4.69 19.97
N ALA A 422 -45.93 -3.63 20.60
CA ALA A 422 -44.90 -2.76 20.04
C ALA A 422 -43.57 -3.51 19.76
N HIS A 423 -43.22 -4.52 20.57
CA HIS A 423 -42.04 -5.35 20.32
C HIS A 423 -42.23 -6.28 19.10
N GLN A 424 -43.40 -6.89 18.95
CA GLN A 424 -43.74 -7.72 17.77
C GLN A 424 -43.68 -6.91 16.47
N LEU A 425 -44.34 -5.75 16.45
CA LEU A 425 -44.32 -4.85 15.28
C LEU A 425 -42.90 -4.38 14.92
N LYS A 426 -42.05 -4.08 15.91
CA LYS A 426 -40.62 -3.73 15.69
C LYS A 426 -39.77 -4.86 15.10
N HIS A 427 -40.27 -6.10 15.08
CA HIS A 427 -39.65 -7.26 14.44
C HIS A 427 -40.40 -7.69 13.16
N ASN A 428 -41.27 -6.83 12.62
CA ASN A 428 -42.17 -7.10 11.49
C ASN A 428 -43.05 -8.35 11.69
N GLN A 429 -43.35 -8.71 12.93
CA GLN A 429 -44.23 -9.83 13.26
C GLN A 429 -45.70 -9.37 13.22
N SER A 430 -46.57 -10.19 12.62
CA SER A 430 -48.01 -9.95 12.64
C SER A 430 -48.57 -10.10 14.05
N VAL A 431 -49.28 -9.07 14.52
CA VAL A 431 -49.98 -9.12 15.81
C VAL A 431 -51.36 -9.73 15.59
N ILE A 432 -51.42 -11.05 15.69
CA ILE A 432 -52.66 -11.83 15.60
C ILE A 432 -53.58 -11.45 16.78
N ALA A 433 -54.89 -11.36 16.55
CA ALA A 433 -55.85 -11.15 17.62
C ALA A 433 -55.93 -12.39 18.53
N GLU A 434 -55.82 -12.20 19.84
CA GLU A 434 -55.88 -13.26 20.83
C GLU A 434 -57.26 -13.25 21.52
N TYR A 435 -57.81 -14.45 21.78
CA TYR A 435 -59.02 -14.63 22.57
C TYR A 435 -58.67 -14.82 24.04
N PHE A 436 -59.13 -13.90 24.90
CA PHE A 436 -58.92 -13.93 26.34
C PHE A 436 -60.21 -14.40 27.02
N ASP A 437 -60.09 -15.44 27.85
CA ASP A 437 -61.23 -16.18 28.43
C ASP A 437 -61.92 -15.42 29.57
N ASP A 438 -61.13 -14.71 30.39
CA ASP A 438 -61.59 -13.82 31.46
C ASP A 438 -60.80 -12.50 31.37
N VAL A 439 -61.53 -11.38 31.21
CA VAL A 439 -61.00 -10.01 31.22
C VAL A 439 -61.99 -9.14 32.00
N THR A 440 -61.52 -8.32 32.93
CA THR A 440 -62.38 -7.31 33.56
C THR A 440 -62.27 -5.98 32.83
N VAL A 441 -63.42 -5.45 32.42
CA VAL A 441 -63.55 -4.16 31.74
C VAL A 441 -64.25 -3.16 32.66
N PHE A 442 -63.65 -1.99 32.77
CA PHE A 442 -64.15 -0.77 33.39
C PHE A 442 -64.67 0.17 32.30
N PHE A 443 -65.86 0.71 32.49
CA PHE A 443 -66.33 1.94 31.85
C PHE A 443 -66.68 2.97 32.91
N SER A 444 -66.38 4.24 32.66
CA SER A 444 -66.96 5.36 33.40
C SER A 444 -67.42 6.48 32.49
N ASP A 445 -68.52 7.13 32.86
CA ASP A 445 -69.14 8.28 32.18
C ASP A 445 -69.28 9.48 33.12
N ILE A 446 -69.31 10.70 32.56
CA ILE A 446 -69.39 11.95 33.31
C ILE A 446 -70.85 12.41 33.38
N VAL A 447 -71.45 12.32 34.57
CA VAL A 447 -72.89 12.57 34.78
C VAL A 447 -73.30 13.98 34.37
N GLY A 448 -74.01 14.07 33.25
CA GLY A 448 -74.52 15.32 32.70
C GLY A 448 -73.52 16.10 31.84
N PHE A 449 -72.44 15.49 31.38
CA PHE A 449 -71.45 16.13 30.50
C PHE A 449 -72.06 16.81 29.28
N THR A 450 -73.06 16.20 28.62
CA THR A 450 -73.76 16.82 27.48
C THR A 450 -74.37 18.19 27.81
N LYS A 451 -74.78 18.41 29.08
CA LYS A 451 -75.26 19.72 29.55
C LYS A 451 -74.11 20.65 29.91
N LEU A 452 -73.03 20.11 30.49
CA LEU A 452 -71.82 20.86 30.84
C LEU A 452 -71.10 21.40 29.59
N SER A 453 -70.98 20.60 28.53
CA SER A 453 -70.36 20.98 27.27
C SER A 453 -71.22 21.96 26.47
N ALA A 454 -72.55 21.80 26.46
CA ALA A 454 -73.47 22.74 25.82
C ALA A 454 -73.46 24.17 26.42
N ILE A 455 -73.01 24.34 27.67
CA ILE A 455 -72.90 25.66 28.34
C ILE A 455 -71.45 26.18 28.44
N SER A 456 -70.47 25.46 27.88
CA SER A 456 -69.04 25.77 27.98
C SER A 456 -68.44 26.11 26.62
N ASN A 457 -67.37 26.93 26.59
CA ASN A 457 -66.58 27.10 25.37
C ASN A 457 -65.88 25.76 25.03
N PRO A 458 -65.85 25.29 23.77
CA PRO A 458 -65.14 24.07 23.38
C PRO A 458 -63.71 23.95 23.92
N MET A 459 -62.96 25.05 24.00
CA MET A 459 -61.60 25.08 24.58
C MET A 459 -61.59 24.79 26.10
N GLN A 460 -62.62 25.24 26.82
CA GLN A 460 -62.80 24.92 28.24
C GLN A 460 -63.19 23.45 28.44
N VAL A 461 -64.00 22.88 27.54
CA VAL A 461 -64.35 21.45 27.54
C VAL A 461 -63.10 20.59 27.30
N VAL A 462 -62.29 20.92 26.29
CA VAL A 462 -61.01 20.24 26.00
C VAL A 462 -60.06 20.31 27.20
N ASN A 463 -59.89 21.49 27.81
CA ASN A 463 -59.04 21.63 28.99
C ASN A 463 -59.56 20.85 30.22
N PHE A 464 -60.88 20.79 30.42
CA PHE A 464 -61.51 19.99 31.47
C PHE A 464 -61.27 18.48 31.26
N LEU A 465 -61.51 17.97 30.04
CA LEU A 465 -61.25 16.58 29.69
C LEU A 465 -59.75 16.23 29.80
N ASN A 466 -58.86 17.10 29.33
CA ASN A 466 -57.41 16.90 29.46
C ASN A 466 -56.97 16.85 30.92
N ALA A 467 -57.49 17.72 31.80
CA ALA A 467 -57.19 17.68 33.23
C ALA A 467 -57.73 16.40 33.89
N LEU A 468 -58.94 15.98 33.55
CA LEU A 468 -59.57 14.77 34.11
C LEU A 468 -58.89 13.50 33.63
N TYR A 469 -58.62 13.37 32.33
CA TYR A 469 -57.89 12.24 31.78
C TYR A 469 -56.44 12.21 32.26
N SER A 470 -55.76 13.35 32.46
CA SER A 470 -54.43 13.37 33.10
C SER A 470 -54.47 12.86 34.54
N PHE A 471 -55.54 13.19 35.28
CA PHE A 471 -55.76 12.72 36.65
C PHE A 471 -56.02 11.20 36.69
N PHE A 472 -56.87 10.68 35.80
CA PHE A 472 -57.09 9.23 35.66
C PHE A 472 -55.83 8.50 35.17
N ASP A 473 -55.11 9.06 34.19
CA ASP A 473 -53.89 8.50 33.63
C ASP A 473 -52.75 8.42 34.67
N HIS A 474 -52.75 9.30 35.69
CA HIS A 474 -51.87 9.18 36.86
C HIS A 474 -52.32 8.11 37.86
N LYS A 475 -53.64 7.85 37.98
CA LYS A 475 -54.19 6.81 38.85
C LYS A 475 -53.94 5.41 38.30
N ILE A 476 -54.21 5.16 37.01
CA ILE A 476 -54.02 3.83 36.38
C ILE A 476 -52.58 3.32 36.45
N GLN A 477 -51.56 4.20 36.48
CA GLN A 477 -50.14 3.84 36.61
C GLN A 477 -49.79 3.07 37.89
N LYS A 478 -50.72 2.95 38.85
CA LYS A 478 -50.56 2.25 40.13
C LYS A 478 -51.08 0.81 40.10
N TYR A 479 -51.79 0.41 39.04
CA TYR A 479 -52.52 -0.85 38.91
C TYR A 479 -52.09 -1.61 37.64
N ASP A 480 -52.29 -2.92 37.60
CA ASP A 480 -52.03 -3.73 36.39
C ASP A 480 -53.18 -3.63 35.40
N VAL A 481 -53.25 -2.51 34.67
CA VAL A 481 -54.35 -2.16 33.78
C VAL A 481 -53.89 -1.51 32.47
N TYR A 482 -54.67 -1.69 31.41
CA TYR A 482 -54.48 -1.06 30.10
C TYR A 482 -55.63 -0.11 29.76
N LYS A 483 -55.29 1.12 29.36
CA LYS A 483 -56.24 2.14 28.87
C LYS A 483 -56.64 1.82 27.43
N VAL A 484 -57.93 1.71 27.17
CA VAL A 484 -58.47 1.44 25.83
C VAL A 484 -58.96 2.74 25.22
N GLU A 485 -58.74 2.94 23.91
CA GLU A 485 -59.26 4.13 23.22
C GLU A 485 -60.79 4.09 23.10
N THR A 486 -61.44 5.20 23.44
CA THR A 486 -62.89 5.39 23.45
C THR A 486 -63.32 6.58 22.61
N ILE A 487 -64.64 6.70 22.41
CA ILE A 487 -65.28 7.85 21.76
C ILE A 487 -66.00 8.66 22.84
N GLY A 488 -65.74 9.98 22.89
CA GLY A 488 -66.43 10.93 23.76
C GLY A 488 -65.78 11.11 25.14
N ASP A 489 -66.62 11.31 26.15
CA ASP A 489 -66.31 11.52 27.56
C ASP A 489 -66.25 10.21 28.39
N ALA A 490 -66.59 9.08 27.75
CA ALA A 490 -66.43 7.75 28.34
C ALA A 490 -64.95 7.36 28.44
N TYR A 491 -64.52 6.91 29.63
CA TYR A 491 -63.16 6.40 29.88
C TYR A 491 -63.20 4.89 30.11
N MET A 492 -62.44 4.13 29.31
CA MET A 492 -62.41 2.66 29.34
C MET A 492 -61.03 2.14 29.73
N VAL A 493 -61.02 1.18 30.64
CA VAL A 493 -59.81 0.51 31.13
C VAL A 493 -60.09 -0.99 31.22
N ALA A 494 -59.10 -1.83 30.93
CA ALA A 494 -59.22 -3.28 31.05
C ALA A 494 -58.02 -3.88 31.79
N SER A 495 -58.22 -5.02 32.44
CA SER A 495 -57.15 -5.82 33.07
C SER A 495 -57.28 -7.28 32.67
N GLY A 496 -56.15 -8.00 32.64
CA GLY A 496 -56.02 -9.31 31.99
C GLY A 496 -55.63 -9.22 30.50
N VAL A 497 -55.51 -8.00 29.95
CA VAL A 497 -55.05 -7.70 28.59
C VAL A 497 -53.98 -6.61 28.58
N PRO A 498 -52.98 -6.65 27.67
CA PRO A 498 -52.65 -7.77 26.78
C PRO A 498 -51.91 -8.90 27.51
N GLN A 499 -51.68 -8.79 28.82
CA GLN A 499 -51.06 -9.82 29.65
C GLN A 499 -52.08 -10.37 30.64
N ARG A 500 -52.24 -11.69 30.66
CA ARG A 500 -53.14 -12.42 31.55
C ARG A 500 -52.55 -12.45 32.95
N ASN A 501 -53.27 -11.93 33.94
CA ASN A 501 -52.85 -11.88 35.34
C ASN A 501 -53.64 -12.86 36.25
N GLY A 502 -54.32 -13.86 35.66
CA GLY A 502 -55.23 -14.76 36.39
C GLY A 502 -56.42 -13.98 36.96
N ILE A 503 -57.07 -14.49 38.01
CA ILE A 503 -58.29 -13.86 38.57
C ILE A 503 -58.11 -12.40 39.06
N TYR A 504 -56.86 -11.91 39.19
CA TYR A 504 -56.56 -10.60 39.74
C TYR A 504 -57.05 -9.42 38.87
N HIS A 505 -57.37 -9.61 37.59
CA HIS A 505 -57.94 -8.55 36.74
C HIS A 505 -59.17 -7.87 37.38
N ALA A 506 -60.01 -8.65 38.06
CA ALA A 506 -61.19 -8.12 38.73
C ALA A 506 -60.80 -7.26 39.94
N GLN A 507 -59.81 -7.69 40.72
CA GLN A 507 -59.30 -6.91 41.85
C GLN A 507 -58.70 -5.57 41.39
N GLU A 508 -57.84 -5.58 40.37
CA GLU A 508 -57.13 -4.36 39.92
C GLU A 508 -58.12 -3.31 39.43
N ILE A 509 -59.12 -3.73 38.65
CA ILE A 509 -60.21 -2.86 38.19
C ILE A 509 -61.12 -2.41 39.35
N ALA A 510 -61.46 -3.28 40.30
CA ALA A 510 -62.29 -2.91 41.45
C ALA A 510 -61.58 -1.94 42.41
N LEU A 511 -60.26 -2.09 42.60
CA LEU A 511 -59.45 -1.16 43.38
C LEU A 511 -59.32 0.19 42.66
N LEU A 512 -59.01 0.18 41.35
CA LEU A 512 -59.01 1.39 40.52
C LEU A 512 -60.35 2.12 40.60
N ALA A 513 -61.47 1.41 40.49
CA ALA A 513 -62.80 2.01 40.55
C ALA A 513 -63.10 2.69 41.90
N LEU A 514 -62.67 2.10 43.01
CA LEU A 514 -62.79 2.70 44.34
C LEU A 514 -61.86 3.92 44.51
N ASP A 515 -60.59 3.80 44.11
CA ASP A 515 -59.56 4.84 44.20
C ASP A 515 -59.82 6.04 43.26
N LEU A 516 -60.51 5.81 42.15
CA LEU A 516 -61.04 6.89 41.30
C LEU A 516 -62.26 7.56 41.96
N LEU A 517 -63.21 6.78 42.50
CA LEU A 517 -64.44 7.32 43.10
C LEU A 517 -64.14 8.15 44.37
N GLU A 518 -63.29 7.65 45.28
CA GLU A 518 -62.86 8.37 46.50
C GLU A 518 -62.33 9.76 46.15
N ASP A 519 -61.41 9.87 45.18
CA ASP A 519 -60.78 11.13 44.83
C ASP A 519 -61.64 12.02 43.89
N THR A 520 -62.78 11.58 43.35
CA THR A 520 -63.68 12.47 42.56
C THR A 520 -64.12 13.71 43.35
N HIS A 521 -64.18 13.59 44.68
CA HIS A 521 -64.48 14.68 45.60
C HIS A 521 -63.34 15.70 45.73
N THR A 522 -62.11 15.33 45.37
CA THR A 522 -60.92 16.20 45.41
C THR A 522 -60.67 16.94 44.09
N PHE A 523 -61.17 16.40 42.97
CA PHE A 523 -60.94 16.95 41.63
C PHE A 523 -61.70 18.27 41.41
N GLN A 524 -60.96 19.36 41.18
CA GLN A 524 -61.52 20.70 40.92
C GLN A 524 -61.60 20.97 39.42
N MET A 525 -62.77 21.37 38.93
CA MET A 525 -63.01 21.64 37.50
C MET A 525 -62.34 22.96 37.10
N PRO A 526 -61.35 22.99 36.17
CA PRO A 526 -60.45 24.15 36.01
C PRO A 526 -61.09 25.49 35.61
N HIS A 527 -62.34 25.50 35.13
CA HIS A 527 -62.97 26.68 34.50
C HIS A 527 -64.30 27.10 35.12
N ILE A 528 -64.74 26.46 36.22
CA ILE A 528 -65.99 26.82 36.92
C ILE A 528 -65.63 27.64 38.16
N SER A 529 -65.87 28.96 38.11
CA SER A 529 -65.64 29.85 39.26
C SER A 529 -66.64 29.58 40.39
N LYS A 530 -66.19 29.78 41.65
CA LYS A 530 -67.02 29.55 42.84
C LYS A 530 -68.32 30.37 42.83
N GLU A 531 -68.31 31.58 42.28
CA GLU A 531 -69.51 32.43 42.14
C GLU A 531 -70.58 31.77 41.26
N LYS A 532 -70.21 31.19 40.10
CA LYS A 532 -71.16 30.49 39.24
C LYS A 532 -71.69 29.18 39.84
N SER A 533 -71.02 28.64 40.86
CA SER A 533 -71.53 27.48 41.63
C SER A 533 -72.66 27.84 42.61
N ALA A 534 -72.87 29.11 42.97
CA ALA A 534 -73.91 29.51 43.92
C ALA A 534 -75.33 29.17 43.40
N PHE A 535 -75.57 29.30 42.10
CA PHE A 535 -76.84 28.92 41.45
C PHE A 535 -76.93 27.41 41.11
N HIS A 536 -75.83 26.66 41.25
CA HIS A 536 -75.73 25.22 41.00
C HIS A 536 -75.01 24.53 42.16
N SER A 537 -75.69 24.52 43.31
CA SER A 537 -75.15 24.04 44.60
C SER A 537 -74.38 22.73 44.52
N SER A 538 -73.14 22.78 45.01
CA SER A 538 -72.33 21.64 45.49
C SER A 538 -72.30 20.40 44.59
N LYS A 539 -71.90 20.56 43.32
CA LYS A 539 -71.56 19.43 42.45
C LYS A 539 -70.04 19.25 42.33
N SER A 540 -69.52 18.31 43.11
CA SER A 540 -68.27 17.62 42.76
C SER A 540 -68.40 16.92 41.41
N LEU A 541 -67.29 16.44 40.84
CA LEU A 541 -67.36 15.56 39.69
C LEU A 541 -68.21 14.32 40.05
N GLN A 542 -69.20 13.99 39.22
CA GLN A 542 -70.04 12.82 39.39
C GLN A 542 -69.78 11.85 38.24
N LEU A 543 -69.28 10.66 38.56
CA LEU A 543 -69.09 9.58 37.60
C LEU A 543 -70.21 8.53 37.77
N ARG A 544 -70.60 7.88 36.68
CA ARG A 544 -71.10 6.50 36.72
C ARG A 544 -69.91 5.57 36.45
N ILE A 545 -69.87 4.40 37.08
CA ILE A 545 -68.84 3.38 36.83
C ILE A 545 -69.54 2.03 36.64
N GLY A 546 -69.21 1.33 35.56
CA GLY A 546 -69.71 -0.01 35.23
C GLY A 546 -68.58 -1.03 35.10
N LEU A 547 -68.69 -2.14 35.83
CA LEU A 547 -67.70 -3.23 35.84
C LEU A 547 -68.32 -4.55 35.35
N HIS A 548 -67.70 -5.15 34.34
CA HIS A 548 -68.03 -6.50 33.90
C HIS A 548 -66.79 -7.34 33.63
N THR A 549 -66.92 -8.66 33.80
CA THR A 549 -65.87 -9.66 33.61
C THR A 549 -66.41 -10.77 32.73
N GLY A 550 -65.67 -11.10 31.68
CA GLY A 550 -66.02 -12.14 30.73
C GLY A 550 -64.99 -12.21 29.59
N PRO A 551 -65.22 -13.08 28.59
CA PRO A 551 -64.29 -13.27 27.49
C PRO A 551 -64.28 -12.09 26.51
N CYS A 552 -63.13 -11.79 25.91
CA CYS A 552 -63.02 -10.83 24.80
C CYS A 552 -61.91 -11.23 23.83
N ALA A 553 -62.06 -10.85 22.55
CA ALA A 553 -60.97 -10.91 21.59
C ALA A 553 -60.24 -9.56 21.58
N ALA A 554 -58.91 -9.54 21.68
CA ALA A 554 -58.13 -8.31 21.66
C ALA A 554 -56.93 -8.40 20.71
N GLY A 555 -56.71 -7.35 19.91
CA GLY A 555 -55.74 -7.35 18.82
C GLY A 555 -55.51 -5.97 18.23
N VAL A 556 -54.57 -5.87 17.27
CA VAL A 556 -54.27 -4.61 16.58
C VAL A 556 -55.16 -4.45 15.36
N VAL A 557 -55.79 -3.27 15.24
CA VAL A 557 -56.63 -2.89 14.09
C VAL A 557 -56.05 -1.65 13.41
N GLY A 558 -56.07 -1.64 12.07
CA GLY A 558 -55.62 -0.54 11.22
C GLY A 558 -54.15 -0.63 10.81
N SER A 559 -53.88 -0.74 9.51
CA SER A 559 -52.50 -0.89 8.98
C SER A 559 -51.68 0.40 9.02
N ALA A 560 -52.32 1.56 8.87
CA ALA A 560 -51.65 2.88 8.84
C ALA A 560 -51.63 3.59 10.22
N MET A 561 -52.60 3.29 11.08
CA MET A 561 -52.69 3.79 12.45
C MET A 561 -53.07 2.61 13.37
N PRO A 562 -52.12 1.75 13.75
CA PRO A 562 -52.38 0.58 14.56
C PRO A 562 -52.85 0.95 15.96
N ARG A 563 -54.02 0.43 16.35
CA ARG A 563 -54.63 0.60 17.68
C ARG A 563 -54.89 -0.77 18.29
N TYR A 564 -54.58 -0.96 19.57
CA TYR A 564 -54.92 -2.19 20.29
C TYR A 564 -56.33 -2.10 20.87
N CYS A 565 -57.26 -2.87 20.30
CA CYS A 565 -58.70 -2.79 20.55
C CYS A 565 -59.23 -4.10 21.16
N LEU A 566 -60.31 -3.99 21.95
CA LEU A 566 -61.05 -5.11 22.53
C LEU A 566 -62.40 -5.26 21.83
N PHE A 567 -62.82 -6.51 21.62
CA PHE A 567 -64.06 -6.88 20.95
C PHE A 567 -64.80 -8.00 21.69
N GLY A 568 -66.12 -7.99 21.64
CA GLY A 568 -67.00 -9.00 22.24
C GLY A 568 -68.06 -8.41 23.17
N ASP A 569 -69.03 -9.24 23.54
CA ASP A 569 -70.17 -8.84 24.38
C ASP A 569 -69.76 -8.35 25.78
N THR A 570 -68.57 -8.71 26.26
CA THR A 570 -67.99 -8.19 27.52
C THR A 570 -67.84 -6.67 27.51
N VAL A 571 -67.44 -6.07 26.38
CA VAL A 571 -67.29 -4.61 26.23
C VAL A 571 -68.68 -3.94 26.27
N ASN A 572 -69.64 -4.47 25.51
CA ASN A 572 -71.02 -3.98 25.48
C ASN A 572 -71.69 -4.09 26.86
N THR A 573 -71.46 -5.20 27.57
CA THR A 573 -72.05 -5.46 28.89
C THR A 573 -71.44 -4.55 29.95
N ALA A 574 -70.15 -4.23 29.88
CA ALA A 574 -69.53 -3.23 30.77
C ALA A 574 -70.12 -1.82 30.54
N SER A 575 -70.35 -1.42 29.28
CA SER A 575 -71.05 -0.17 28.94
C SER A 575 -72.52 -0.16 29.39
N LEU A 576 -73.21 -1.32 29.37
CA LEU A 576 -74.55 -1.46 29.95
C LEU A 576 -74.55 -1.35 31.49
N MET A 577 -73.51 -1.83 32.20
CA MET A 577 -73.35 -1.59 33.64
C MET A 577 -73.11 -0.10 33.95
N GLU A 578 -72.35 0.61 33.12
CA GLU A 578 -72.11 2.05 33.31
C GLU A 578 -73.42 2.82 33.10
N SER A 579 -74.06 2.64 31.95
CA SER A 579 -75.19 3.47 31.51
C SER A 579 -76.48 3.20 32.29
N SER A 580 -76.65 2.00 32.86
CA SER A 580 -77.70 1.69 33.84
C SER A 580 -77.29 1.96 35.30
N GLY A 581 -76.05 2.41 35.52
CA GLY A 581 -75.51 2.80 36.82
C GLY A 581 -76.16 4.06 37.41
N LEU A 582 -75.78 4.40 38.65
CA LEU A 582 -76.20 5.62 39.34
C LEU A 582 -74.97 6.51 39.61
N PRO A 583 -75.15 7.85 39.67
CA PRO A 583 -74.07 8.78 40.03
C PRO A 583 -73.39 8.39 41.35
N LEU A 584 -72.06 8.43 41.37
CA LEU A 584 -71.21 8.10 42.52
C LEU A 584 -71.46 6.68 43.08
N LYS A 585 -71.76 5.71 42.20
CA LYS A 585 -71.77 4.27 42.53
C LYS A 585 -71.08 3.43 41.45
N ILE A 586 -70.46 2.34 41.89
CA ILE A 586 -69.81 1.34 41.03
C ILE A 586 -70.79 0.18 40.81
N HIS A 587 -71.37 0.07 39.62
CA HIS A 587 -72.30 -0.97 39.23
C HIS A 587 -71.54 -2.19 38.71
N VAL A 588 -71.85 -3.37 39.23
CA VAL A 588 -71.10 -4.62 39.01
C VAL A 588 -72.04 -5.73 38.55
N SER A 589 -71.70 -6.36 37.43
CA SER A 589 -72.37 -7.56 36.92
C SER A 589 -72.11 -8.81 37.78
N VAL A 590 -72.96 -9.83 37.64
CA VAL A 590 -72.84 -11.10 38.39
C VAL A 590 -71.44 -11.71 38.26
N ASP A 591 -70.87 -11.76 37.07
CA ASP A 591 -69.64 -12.52 36.79
C ASP A 591 -68.38 -11.80 37.30
N CYS A 592 -68.40 -10.46 37.28
CA CYS A 592 -67.41 -9.66 37.98
C CYS A 592 -67.52 -9.87 39.50
N LYS A 593 -68.75 -9.91 40.05
CA LYS A 593 -69.01 -10.20 41.47
C LYS A 593 -68.54 -11.61 41.87
N LYS A 594 -68.82 -12.65 41.07
CA LYS A 594 -68.32 -14.03 41.27
C LYS A 594 -66.79 -14.07 41.33
N THR A 595 -66.10 -13.36 40.45
CA THR A 595 -64.63 -13.36 40.42
C THR A 595 -64.04 -12.55 41.59
N LEU A 596 -64.67 -11.46 42.01
CA LEU A 596 -64.30 -10.73 43.22
C LEU A 596 -64.55 -11.54 44.51
N GLU A 597 -65.58 -12.40 44.55
CA GLU A 597 -65.82 -13.33 45.67
C GLU A 597 -64.73 -14.41 45.79
N LYS A 598 -64.18 -14.91 44.67
CA LYS A 598 -63.02 -15.84 44.67
C LYS A 598 -61.76 -15.21 45.29
N ILE A 599 -61.60 -13.89 45.19
CA ILE A 599 -60.48 -13.12 45.76
C ILE A 599 -60.76 -12.75 47.21
N GLY A 600 -62.03 -12.44 47.53
CA GLY A 600 -62.50 -12.09 48.85
C GLY A 600 -62.29 -10.62 49.24
N GLY A 601 -62.95 -10.22 50.33
CA GLY A 601 -62.77 -8.92 50.96
C GLY A 601 -63.46 -7.73 50.28
N PHE A 602 -64.28 -7.91 49.23
CA PHE A 602 -65.03 -6.80 48.61
C PHE A 602 -66.47 -6.72 49.14
N LEU A 603 -66.95 -5.51 49.44
CA LEU A 603 -68.31 -5.26 49.94
C LEU A 603 -69.29 -5.05 48.77
N MET A 604 -70.27 -5.95 48.64
CA MET A 604 -71.30 -5.92 47.59
C MET A 604 -72.70 -5.76 48.18
N GLU A 605 -73.51 -4.87 47.61
CA GLU A 605 -74.95 -4.72 47.90
C GLU A 605 -75.75 -5.19 46.68
N TYR A 606 -76.76 -6.05 46.86
CA TYR A 606 -77.62 -6.48 45.76
C TYR A 606 -78.49 -5.32 45.23
N ARG A 607 -78.65 -5.25 43.91
CA ARG A 607 -79.49 -4.26 43.22
C ARG A 607 -80.65 -4.94 42.47
N GLY A 608 -80.33 -5.72 41.44
CA GLY A 608 -81.30 -6.24 40.45
C GLY A 608 -81.89 -5.13 39.55
N VAL A 609 -81.77 -5.25 38.23
CA VAL A 609 -82.24 -4.23 37.27
C VAL A 609 -82.69 -4.89 35.97
N ASP A 610 -83.76 -4.36 35.35
CA ASP A 610 -84.08 -4.66 33.95
C ASP A 610 -83.16 -3.85 33.01
N ILE A 611 -82.29 -4.55 32.27
CA ILE A 611 -81.26 -3.95 31.43
C ILE A 611 -81.69 -4.05 29.97
N LYS A 612 -81.78 -2.88 29.32
CA LYS A 612 -82.21 -2.72 27.92
C LYS A 612 -81.46 -3.69 26.99
N GLY A 613 -82.22 -4.62 26.39
CA GLY A 613 -81.70 -5.61 25.45
C GLY A 613 -81.24 -6.94 26.05
N LYS A 614 -81.22 -7.08 27.40
CA LYS A 614 -80.94 -8.37 28.08
C LYS A 614 -81.97 -8.77 29.14
N GLY A 615 -82.89 -7.88 29.54
CA GLY A 615 -83.95 -8.19 30.49
C GLY A 615 -83.52 -8.04 31.97
N PRO A 616 -84.30 -8.59 32.92
CA PRO A 616 -83.97 -8.54 34.35
C PRO A 616 -82.70 -9.33 34.66
N ILE A 617 -81.63 -8.62 35.02
CA ILE A 617 -80.33 -9.18 35.41
C ILE A 617 -80.03 -8.85 36.87
N GLU A 618 -79.59 -9.87 37.61
CA GLU A 618 -78.93 -9.68 38.91
C GLU A 618 -77.71 -8.77 38.77
N THR A 619 -77.66 -7.68 39.53
CA THR A 619 -76.49 -6.80 39.56
C THR A 619 -76.27 -6.28 40.96
N TYR A 620 -75.05 -5.80 41.21
CA TYR A 620 -74.53 -5.49 42.54
C TYR A 620 -73.90 -4.10 42.55
N TRP A 621 -73.87 -3.45 43.71
CA TRP A 621 -73.07 -2.25 43.96
C TRP A 621 -71.80 -2.62 44.72
N LEU A 622 -70.63 -2.29 44.17
CA LEU A 622 -69.39 -2.31 44.95
C LEU A 622 -69.35 -1.10 45.88
N LYS A 623 -69.26 -1.35 47.19
CA LYS A 623 -69.26 -0.33 48.27
C LYS A 623 -67.87 -0.02 48.83
N GLY A 624 -66.91 -0.93 48.71
CA GLY A 624 -65.59 -0.80 49.31
C GLY A 624 -64.86 -2.12 49.47
N LYS A 625 -63.75 -2.11 50.21
CA LYS A 625 -62.97 -3.30 50.58
C LYS A 625 -62.89 -3.42 52.11
N ILE A 626 -63.02 -4.64 52.62
CA ILE A 626 -62.88 -5.00 54.04
C ILE A 626 -61.40 -5.10 54.37
N GLY A 627 -61.00 -4.48 55.49
CA GLY A 627 -59.59 -4.26 55.81
C GLY A 627 -59.07 -3.02 55.09
N ASN A 628 -58.14 -2.31 55.74
CA ASN A 628 -57.62 -1.05 55.22
C ASN A 628 -56.97 -1.25 53.84
N VAL A 629 -57.18 -0.32 52.91
CA VAL A 629 -56.57 -0.41 51.57
C VAL A 629 -55.08 -0.17 51.73
N ASN A 630 -54.30 -1.25 51.80
CA ASN A 630 -52.85 -1.21 52.06
C ASN A 630 -52.10 -0.59 50.87
N ARG A 631 -52.05 0.75 50.85
CA ARG A 631 -51.31 1.62 49.93
C ARG A 631 -49.82 1.30 49.97
N GLY A 632 -49.39 0.27 49.24
CA GLY A 632 -48.00 -0.17 49.13
C GLY A 632 -47.77 -1.68 49.00
N ALA A 633 -48.78 -2.52 49.29
CA ALA A 633 -48.65 -3.98 49.22
C ALA A 633 -48.72 -4.50 47.78
N ARG A 634 -47.64 -4.33 47.01
CA ARG A 634 -47.45 -5.02 45.73
C ARG A 634 -47.49 -6.53 45.96
N VAL A 635 -48.47 -7.23 45.38
CA VAL A 635 -48.21 -8.62 44.96
C VAL A 635 -47.08 -8.53 43.94
N PRO A 636 -45.97 -9.28 44.09
CA PRO A 636 -44.91 -9.25 43.09
C PRO A 636 -45.48 -9.71 41.76
N ILE A 637 -45.21 -8.97 40.68
CA ILE A 637 -45.48 -9.45 39.32
C ILE A 637 -44.79 -10.80 39.20
N HIS A 638 -45.56 -11.88 39.06
CA HIS A 638 -44.99 -13.19 38.86
C HIS A 638 -44.33 -13.23 37.48
N THR A 639 -43.03 -12.96 37.45
CA THR A 639 -42.14 -13.49 36.42
C THR A 639 -42.29 -15.01 36.43
N TYR A 640 -43.19 -15.50 35.58
CA TYR A 640 -43.33 -16.90 35.29
C TYR A 640 -42.02 -17.34 34.62
N ASN A 641 -41.07 -17.82 35.43
CA ASN A 641 -39.77 -18.27 34.95
C ASN A 641 -40.00 -19.31 33.86
N ARG A 642 -39.42 -19.07 32.68
CA ARG A 642 -39.68 -19.83 31.45
C ARG A 642 -38.93 -21.17 31.46
N THR A 643 -39.16 -21.95 32.51
CA THR A 643 -38.49 -23.20 32.85
C THR A 643 -39.51 -24.26 33.30
N ARG A 644 -40.65 -24.36 32.61
CA ARG A 644 -41.25 -25.69 32.40
C ARG A 644 -40.52 -26.32 31.23
N LYS A 645 -40.07 -27.57 31.41
CA LYS A 645 -39.71 -28.42 30.27
C LYS A 645 -40.95 -28.61 29.39
N TRP A 646 -40.72 -28.93 28.12
CA TRP A 646 -41.71 -29.70 27.38
C TRP A 646 -41.73 -31.11 27.99
N ASP A 647 -42.68 -31.35 28.88
CA ASP A 647 -43.12 -32.72 29.17
C ASP A 647 -43.86 -33.22 27.91
N SER A 648 -43.59 -34.48 27.52
CA SER A 648 -44.07 -35.02 26.25
C SER A 648 -45.61 -35.08 26.19
N PRO A 649 -46.23 -34.88 25.01
CA PRO A 649 -47.67 -34.98 24.88
C PRO A 649 -48.14 -36.40 25.26
N PRO A 650 -49.27 -36.55 25.98
CA PRO A 650 -49.80 -37.86 26.32
C PRO A 650 -50.16 -38.64 25.05
N GLN A 651 -49.76 -39.91 24.99
CA GLN A 651 -50.07 -40.80 23.89
C GLN A 651 -51.60 -40.97 23.77
N GLY A 652 -52.18 -40.62 22.62
CA GLY A 652 -53.61 -40.87 22.35
C GLY A 652 -54.30 -39.87 21.42
N TYR A 653 -53.79 -38.64 21.27
CA TYR A 653 -54.40 -37.66 20.37
C TYR A 653 -54.11 -37.97 18.90
N LYS A 654 -55.11 -38.50 18.19
CA LYS A 654 -55.10 -38.58 16.72
C LYS A 654 -55.32 -37.18 16.13
N VAL A 655 -54.48 -36.81 15.17
CA VAL A 655 -54.69 -35.64 14.32
C VAL A 655 -55.78 -36.01 13.28
N PRO A 656 -56.81 -35.18 13.06
CA PRO A 656 -57.70 -35.33 11.91
C PRO A 656 -56.93 -34.97 10.64
N GLU A 657 -56.90 -35.87 9.66
CA GLU A 657 -56.44 -35.53 8.31
C GLU A 657 -57.39 -34.50 7.69
N ILE A 658 -56.85 -33.39 7.20
CA ILE A 658 -57.60 -32.39 6.43
C ILE A 658 -57.29 -32.63 4.96
N GLU A 659 -58.20 -33.31 4.28
CA GLU A 659 -58.18 -33.46 2.82
C GLU A 659 -58.28 -32.08 2.15
N SER A 660 -57.55 -31.88 1.07
CA SER A 660 -57.55 -30.62 0.30
C SER A 660 -58.74 -30.53 -0.66
N PRO A 661 -59.70 -29.60 -0.49
CA PRO A 661 -60.84 -29.49 -1.39
C PRO A 661 -60.47 -28.70 -2.65
N THR A 662 -60.55 -29.35 -3.81
CA THR A 662 -60.43 -28.69 -5.12
C THR A 662 -61.75 -28.08 -5.58
N SER A 663 -61.69 -26.94 -6.26
CA SER A 663 -62.69 -26.43 -7.21
C SER A 663 -64.14 -26.21 -6.73
N GLY A 664 -64.41 -25.02 -6.17
CA GLY A 664 -65.26 -24.00 -6.81
C GLY A 664 -66.79 -24.19 -6.92
N TYR A 665 -67.52 -23.14 -6.51
CA TYR A 665 -68.89 -22.82 -6.98
C TYR A 665 -69.03 -21.31 -7.24
N LYS A 666 -70.02 -20.91 -8.06
CA LYS A 666 -70.25 -19.54 -8.59
C LYS A 666 -71.45 -18.83 -7.91
N ILE A 667 -71.76 -17.62 -8.41
CA ILE A 667 -73.08 -16.90 -8.48
C ILE A 667 -73.13 -15.64 -7.57
N PRO A 668 -73.65 -14.47 -8.03
CA PRO A 668 -73.91 -13.97 -9.41
C PRO A 668 -73.18 -12.64 -9.76
N ASN A 669 -73.37 -12.14 -10.99
CA ASN A 669 -73.07 -10.76 -11.37
C ASN A 669 -74.00 -9.74 -10.69
N MET A 670 -73.55 -8.49 -10.59
CA MET A 670 -74.40 -7.34 -10.91
C MET A 670 -73.56 -6.29 -11.65
N ASP A 671 -73.84 -6.14 -12.95
CA ASP A 671 -73.27 -5.11 -13.82
C ASP A 671 -73.82 -3.71 -13.43
N ILE A 672 -73.18 -2.57 -13.75
CA ILE A 672 -73.17 -1.91 -15.07
C ILE A 672 -72.14 -0.75 -15.05
N ASP A 673 -71.35 -0.61 -16.13
CA ASP A 673 -70.68 0.58 -16.73
C ASP A 673 -69.88 1.62 -15.87
N SER A 674 -68.80 2.24 -16.37
CA SER A 674 -68.13 2.16 -17.69
C SER A 674 -66.60 2.41 -17.63
N THR A 675 -65.90 1.84 -18.62
CA THR A 675 -64.45 1.99 -18.96
C THR A 675 -64.22 3.14 -19.98
N PRO A 676 -63.03 3.38 -20.60
CA PRO A 676 -61.66 2.81 -20.51
C PRO A 676 -60.58 3.90 -20.23
N HIS A 677 -59.24 3.79 -20.38
CA HIS A 677 -58.24 2.82 -20.88
C HIS A 677 -57.04 2.76 -19.88
N GLY A 678 -56.01 1.90 -19.98
CA GLY A 678 -55.80 0.73 -20.85
C GLY A 678 -54.34 0.58 -21.35
N TYR A 679 -53.66 -0.52 -20.97
CA TYR A 679 -52.39 -1.06 -21.55
C TYR A 679 -51.10 -0.19 -21.34
N THR A 680 -49.85 -0.69 -21.27
CA THR A 680 -49.25 -2.06 -21.30
C THR A 680 -47.85 -2.08 -20.63
N LEU A 681 -47.36 -3.25 -20.19
CA LEU A 681 -45.93 -3.62 -20.03
C LEU A 681 -45.43 -4.28 -21.36
N PRO A 682 -44.15 -4.68 -21.61
CA PRO A 682 -42.98 -4.93 -20.72
C PRO A 682 -41.57 -4.55 -21.33
N VAL A 683 -40.48 -5.26 -20.91
CA VAL A 683 -39.07 -5.32 -21.46
C VAL A 683 -38.22 -4.04 -21.17
N VAL A 684 -36.95 -4.02 -20.69
CA VAL A 684 -35.69 -4.80 -20.91
C VAL A 684 -35.09 -4.55 -22.32
N GLU A 685 -33.78 -4.47 -22.61
CA GLU A 685 -32.54 -4.48 -21.77
C GLU A 685 -32.06 -3.03 -21.48
N VAL A 686 -30.85 -2.46 -21.71
CA VAL A 686 -29.50 -2.83 -22.25
C VAL A 686 -28.42 -2.07 -21.40
N LEU A 687 -27.14 -2.49 -21.43
CA LEU A 687 -25.98 -1.71 -20.97
C LEU A 687 -24.96 -1.53 -22.12
N ASP A 688 -24.43 -0.32 -22.31
CA ASP A 688 -23.27 -0.05 -23.18
C ASP A 688 -22.01 0.23 -22.35
N GLU A 689 -20.84 -0.07 -22.94
CA GLU A 689 -19.52 0.14 -22.34
C GLU A 689 -19.09 1.62 -22.31
N TYR A 690 -17.95 1.92 -21.67
CA TYR A 690 -17.35 3.28 -21.58
C TYR A 690 -18.17 4.32 -20.79
N GLY A 691 -18.60 3.96 -19.58
CA GLY A 691 -19.35 4.84 -18.66
C GLY A 691 -18.61 6.08 -18.16
N THR A 692 -18.56 7.16 -18.95
CA THR A 692 -18.12 8.50 -18.52
C THR A 692 -19.24 9.55 -18.65
N PRO A 693 -19.80 10.08 -17.55
CA PRO A 693 -20.81 11.14 -17.62
C PRO A 693 -20.16 12.52 -17.81
N SER A 694 -20.32 13.11 -18.99
CA SER A 694 -19.97 14.52 -19.23
C SER A 694 -21.14 15.45 -18.91
N ILE A 695 -20.85 16.62 -18.33
CA ILE A 695 -21.86 17.61 -17.93
C ILE A 695 -22.18 18.54 -19.10
N ARG A 696 -23.46 18.68 -19.47
CA ARG A 696 -23.99 19.94 -20.01
C ARG A 696 -25.50 20.12 -19.77
N THR A 697 -25.96 21.35 -19.97
CA THR A 697 -27.14 21.93 -19.29
C THR A 697 -28.13 22.58 -20.25
N SER A 698 -29.44 22.32 -20.07
CA SER A 698 -30.55 23.19 -20.53
C SER A 698 -31.89 22.72 -19.93
N SER A 699 -32.95 23.54 -19.77
CA SER A 699 -33.03 24.99 -19.46
C SER A 699 -34.50 25.44 -19.24
N PHE A 700 -34.74 26.34 -18.26
CA PHE A 700 -35.89 27.30 -18.18
C PHE A 700 -37.35 26.77 -18.06
N PRO A 701 -38.39 27.62 -17.82
CA PRO A 701 -38.46 29.01 -17.28
C PRO A 701 -39.54 29.25 -16.16
N TYR A 702 -39.76 30.54 -15.82
CA TYR A 702 -40.86 31.19 -15.05
C TYR A 702 -40.80 31.23 -13.50
N ALA A 703 -41.21 32.32 -12.80
CA ALA A 703 -41.26 33.78 -13.10
C ALA A 703 -41.66 34.61 -11.85
N ASN A 704 -41.30 35.92 -11.84
CA ASN A 704 -41.83 37.02 -10.99
C ASN A 704 -41.58 36.94 -9.46
N SER A 705 -41.47 38.03 -8.69
CA SER A 705 -41.27 39.48 -8.91
C SER A 705 -40.61 40.05 -7.61
N VAL A 706 -39.99 41.24 -7.49
CA VAL A 706 -40.48 42.63 -7.43
C VAL A 706 -39.19 43.50 -7.25
N VAL A 707 -38.83 44.45 -8.13
CA VAL A 707 -38.95 45.94 -7.97
C VAL A 707 -38.49 46.48 -6.59
N SER A 708 -37.66 47.52 -6.42
CA SER A 708 -36.71 48.26 -7.27
C SER A 708 -35.92 49.25 -6.42
N HIS A 709 -34.66 49.57 -6.76
CA HIS A 709 -34.20 50.97 -6.77
C HIS A 709 -32.88 51.13 -7.53
N ASP A 710 -32.85 52.17 -8.37
CA ASP A 710 -31.69 52.65 -9.13
C ASP A 710 -30.66 53.34 -8.19
N SER A 711 -29.43 53.68 -8.60
CA SER A 711 -29.01 54.05 -9.96
C SER A 711 -27.50 53.97 -10.24
N ASN A 712 -27.19 53.57 -11.47
CA ASN A 712 -26.18 54.15 -12.39
C ASN A 712 -24.66 54.20 -12.02
N SER A 713 -23.73 54.05 -12.96
CA SER A 713 -23.74 53.55 -14.36
C SER A 713 -22.27 53.37 -14.87
N VAL A 714 -21.92 52.43 -15.78
CA VAL A 714 -21.69 52.63 -17.25
C VAL A 714 -20.55 53.66 -17.58
N VAL A 715 -19.52 53.42 -18.41
CA VAL A 715 -19.08 52.23 -19.21
C VAL A 715 -17.56 52.31 -19.57
N THR A 716 -17.05 51.36 -20.35
CA THR A 716 -15.67 51.17 -20.81
C THR A 716 -15.04 52.27 -21.71
N SER A 717 -13.81 52.69 -21.39
CA SER A 717 -12.68 52.98 -22.32
C SER A 717 -12.88 54.09 -23.40
N PRO A 718 -11.95 54.36 -24.36
CA PRO A 718 -10.50 54.04 -24.51
C PRO A 718 -9.63 55.30 -24.88
N VAL A 719 -8.43 55.09 -25.46
CA VAL A 719 -7.67 55.99 -26.41
C VAL A 719 -6.67 57.07 -25.89
N HIS A 720 -5.40 56.85 -26.26
CA HIS A 720 -4.28 57.78 -26.65
C HIS A 720 -3.84 59.07 -25.89
N ARG A 721 -2.53 59.03 -25.52
CA ARG A 721 -1.40 59.94 -25.89
C ARG A 721 -1.16 61.33 -25.23
N LEU A 722 0.13 61.46 -24.84
CA LEU A 722 1.09 62.57 -25.05
C LEU A 722 1.39 63.63 -23.94
N LYS A 723 2.60 63.43 -23.37
CA LYS A 723 3.72 64.39 -23.18
C LYS A 723 3.82 65.29 -21.93
N GLN A 724 5.09 65.58 -21.63
CA GLN A 724 5.67 66.54 -20.67
C GLN A 724 5.73 66.03 -19.21
N ARG A 725 6.84 66.19 -18.46
CA ARG A 725 8.18 66.73 -18.81
C ARG A 725 9.30 66.15 -17.91
N HIS A 726 10.54 66.27 -18.39
CA HIS A 726 11.84 66.02 -17.74
C HIS A 726 12.12 67.00 -16.55
N PRO A 727 13.16 66.82 -15.67
CA PRO A 727 14.55 66.52 -16.08
C PRO A 727 15.57 65.80 -15.14
N LEU A 728 16.60 65.20 -15.81
CA LEU A 728 18.03 65.09 -15.43
C LEU A 728 18.42 64.34 -14.11
N THR A 729 19.65 63.83 -13.91
CA THR A 729 21.00 64.09 -14.49
C THR A 729 21.87 62.83 -14.60
N SER A 730 22.82 62.79 -15.58
CA SER A 730 24.19 62.17 -15.49
C SER A 730 24.32 60.64 -15.29
N THR A 731 25.32 59.89 -15.78
CA THR A 731 26.40 59.95 -16.82
C THR A 731 27.05 58.53 -16.87
N LYS A 732 27.80 58.01 -17.86
CA LYS A 732 28.30 58.44 -19.19
C LYS A 732 28.66 57.16 -20.02
N ASP A 733 29.23 57.33 -21.21
CA ASP A 733 30.36 56.60 -21.88
C ASP A 733 30.60 55.07 -21.63
N ASP A 734 31.00 54.25 -22.63
CA ASP A 734 31.34 54.55 -24.03
C ASP A 734 31.27 53.32 -25.00
N GLU A 735 31.28 53.65 -26.31
CA GLU A 735 31.68 52.86 -27.49
C GLU A 735 30.98 51.51 -27.88
N SER A 736 31.30 51.06 -29.11
CA SER A 736 30.59 50.09 -29.97
C SER A 736 31.39 49.87 -31.28
N PRO A 737 30.92 49.19 -32.36
CA PRO A 737 29.95 48.10 -32.55
C PRO A 737 30.58 46.93 -33.39
N CYS A 738 29.81 46.33 -34.31
CA CYS A 738 30.22 45.42 -35.43
C CYS A 738 30.55 43.95 -35.06
N LEU A 739 30.31 42.95 -35.91
CA LEU A 739 29.76 42.93 -37.30
C LEU A 739 28.94 41.64 -37.54
N SER A 740 28.24 41.56 -38.68
CA SER A 740 27.25 40.52 -39.03
C SER A 740 27.72 39.55 -40.13
N THR A 741 27.38 38.26 -40.00
CA THR A 741 27.07 37.26 -41.06
C THR A 741 26.59 35.98 -40.34
N SER A 742 25.58 35.17 -40.67
CA SER A 742 24.75 34.85 -41.86
C SER A 742 25.09 33.50 -42.52
N SER A 743 24.06 32.65 -42.63
CA SER A 743 23.88 31.48 -43.53
C SER A 743 24.83 30.26 -43.45
N ASN A 744 24.25 29.14 -43.04
CA ASN A 744 24.22 27.81 -43.67
C ASN A 744 25.33 27.41 -44.68
N PHE A 745 25.91 26.22 -44.51
CA PHE A 745 25.78 25.09 -45.46
C PHE A 745 26.53 23.84 -44.96
N PHE A 746 25.81 22.78 -44.56
CA PHE A 746 25.74 21.47 -45.22
C PHE A 746 24.83 20.49 -44.44
#